data_AF-A0A9P6Y5N6-F1
#
_entry.id   AF-A0A9P6Y5N6-F1
#
_cell.length_a   1.000
_cell.length_b   1.000
_cell.length_c   1.000
_cell.angle_alpha   90.00
_cell.angle_beta   90.00
_cell.angle_gamma   90.00
#
_symmetry.space_group_name_H-M   'P 1'
#
loop_
_entity.id
_entity.type
_entity.pdbx_description
1 polymer ?
#
loop_
_entity_poly.entity_id
_entity_poly.type
_entity_poly.pdbx_seq_one_letter_code
_entity_poly.pdbx_strand_id
1 'polypeptide(L)'
;MLKIEEFPDEILQLVFQELPPRSLGNCRCVCRAWYSRATYLLYEQVHFIDEDQVDIFLAALATPVFPSLLPIGQLVKGIEFGPYVGGQYECMFNSGNPWDFDIDGEEREPVFTRARFNKLLKYCPNVEKAVTLNENFEDEFLCLLADSHENLRWKHLKQLPNCNLNVQYNYRNSLTHVVADERGYKDFQFLSKFPCIEKLDIPLTPLGTMEKLESVLSNCPRLQRMYASFPVNVQVKRHGQITLRPSVRELYIANYDEKGQKNLMNFLLHACPNLNRLRLLLEYSEQEAVKGPFAFNNIIAHMYASANFCVELDIGNLLTIHKPDTNTHHIYTMLRNYFDCLFKAHNKGNIGQCYTKISIKKTLQRYDGLAKFDIQWKKRLTGMSTLDINLDLCDDVNLLQHVHHFFGKFSSYINELEMVQNGFNIHDAEEKSPISSFIETYRVLKSISFTKYSLGSIKHHTNKTIESLSINSSFVITKLLTDISNCCSNLKTLCLSNNVYNGIHQNIPDRESNYLVVINMPRTSLDRLDFSIWNGYVNDVANDTRPVWLLNVKTCYKDVFYKIVYPDPKPAKIPGKEFVESGPTGGVNKIIFHCGIIQKLKLNEFIHGHPGGDDLILDYAGKDVTDVMKDVLEHEHSDSAYEILEEYCIGYLEESIHEKRMKLLEIEEESKTFVKEDFKPKETDLTSDVKTNQFLDLRKALIPQLLRARFTKEFYLEQVHKPRYMPEPAIFFGHPLLEPLTKTAWYMIPTIWLPYVAYQVSLSLKYGNQNGTIMSFGLGIFIWTLLEYLLHRFLFHLDELLPDHQLAFVLHFATHGFHHYLPMDRLRLVMPPALAVILAYPLVRLGHFLFPPMMAHGVVAGGFFGYILYDCTHYYLHHAKVFKYHFKEMKKYHMAHHYKNYEGGYGITSKIWDFVFGTELIYNPQ
;
A
#
# COMPACT_ATOMS: atom_id res chain seq x y z
N MET A 1 -27.98 5.52 3.79
CA MET A 1 -26.83 6.43 3.86
C MET A 1 -27.07 7.39 4.99
N LEU A 2 -26.23 7.35 6.02
CA LEU A 2 -26.14 8.48 6.95
C LEU A 2 -25.81 9.71 6.10
N LYS A 3 -26.48 10.84 6.34
CA LYS A 3 -26.00 12.10 5.75
C LYS A 3 -24.54 12.28 6.18
N ILE A 4 -23.71 12.94 5.38
CA ILE A 4 -22.30 13.22 5.73
C ILE A 4 -22.19 13.87 7.14
N GLU A 5 -23.24 14.58 7.55
CA GLU A 5 -23.43 15.24 8.85
C GLU A 5 -23.78 14.28 10.02
N GLU A 6 -24.24 13.06 9.75
CA GLU A 6 -24.75 12.07 10.72
C GLU A 6 -23.75 10.94 11.01
N PHE A 7 -22.53 11.00 10.48
CA PHE A 7 -21.51 10.00 10.79
C PHE A 7 -21.20 9.97 12.30
N PRO A 8 -21.04 8.78 12.90
CA PRO A 8 -20.63 8.67 14.30
C PRO A 8 -19.30 9.39 14.54
N ASP A 9 -19.26 10.20 15.60
CA ASP A 9 -18.10 11.05 15.92
C ASP A 9 -16.80 10.25 16.09
N GLU A 10 -16.90 9.01 16.58
CA GLU A 10 -15.78 8.09 16.75
C GLU A 10 -15.15 7.69 15.42
N ILE A 11 -15.98 7.49 14.38
CA ILE A 11 -15.53 7.13 13.03
C ILE A 11 -14.91 8.36 12.34
N LEU A 12 -15.56 9.53 12.45
CA LEU A 12 -15.01 10.78 11.90
C LEU A 12 -13.66 11.11 12.53
N GLN A 13 -13.50 10.86 13.82
CA GLN A 13 -12.23 11.08 14.50
C GLN A 13 -11.12 10.15 13.98
N LEU A 14 -11.40 8.86 13.81
CA LEU A 14 -10.43 7.91 13.25
C LEU A 14 -10.04 8.28 11.81
N VAL A 15 -11.01 8.68 10.99
CA VAL A 15 -10.75 9.11 9.60
C VAL A 15 -9.93 10.39 9.58
N PHE A 16 -10.30 11.40 10.38
CA PHE A 16 -9.60 12.68 10.39
C PHE A 16 -8.18 12.60 10.98
N GLN A 17 -7.91 11.66 11.89
CA GLN A 17 -6.56 11.42 12.42
C GLN A 17 -5.57 10.92 11.36
N GLU A 18 -6.06 10.25 10.31
CA GLU A 18 -5.24 9.74 9.21
C GLU A 18 -5.10 10.74 8.05
N LEU A 19 -5.82 11.87 8.09
CA LEU A 19 -5.80 12.87 7.02
C LEU A 19 -4.68 13.90 7.24
N PRO A 20 -3.98 14.31 6.18
CA PRO A 20 -3.00 15.39 6.28
C PRO A 20 -3.71 16.73 6.59
N PRO A 21 -3.05 17.67 7.32
CA PRO A 21 -3.60 18.98 7.68
C PRO A 21 -4.28 19.75 6.54
N ARG A 22 -3.81 19.60 5.28
CA ARG A 22 -4.42 20.22 4.08
C ARG A 22 -5.83 19.74 3.86
N SER A 23 -6.02 18.44 3.93
CA SER A 23 -7.30 17.79 3.75
C SER A 23 -8.23 18.11 4.90
N LEU A 24 -7.72 18.18 6.14
CA LEU A 24 -8.49 18.62 7.30
C LEU A 24 -8.98 20.07 7.17
N GLY A 25 -8.16 20.96 6.60
CA GLY A 25 -8.55 22.34 6.30
C GLY A 25 -9.76 22.39 5.37
N ASN A 26 -9.77 21.57 4.33
CA ASN A 26 -10.90 21.44 3.40
C ASN A 26 -12.13 20.79 4.07
N CYS A 27 -11.93 19.81 4.96
CA CYS A 27 -13.02 19.17 5.72
C CYS A 27 -13.80 20.18 6.58
N ARG A 28 -13.17 21.28 7.02
CA ARG A 28 -13.87 22.35 7.77
C ARG A 28 -14.97 23.03 6.93
N CYS A 29 -14.81 23.07 5.61
CA CYS A 29 -15.73 23.74 4.70
C CYS A 29 -16.93 22.88 4.29
N VAL A 30 -16.98 21.61 4.72
CA VAL A 30 -17.98 20.63 4.25
C VAL A 30 -19.33 20.79 4.96
N CYS A 31 -19.35 20.80 6.29
CA CYS A 31 -20.56 21.03 7.08
C CYS A 31 -20.24 21.49 8.50
N ARG A 32 -21.24 21.96 9.25
CA ARG A 32 -21.05 22.49 10.61
C ARG A 32 -20.53 21.45 11.61
N ALA A 33 -20.98 20.20 11.50
CA ALA A 33 -20.50 19.11 12.36
C ALA A 33 -19.00 18.86 12.14
N TRP A 34 -18.57 18.78 10.89
CA TRP A 34 -17.17 18.56 10.50
C TRP A 34 -16.29 19.76 10.82
N TYR A 35 -16.82 20.98 10.63
CA TYR A 35 -16.13 22.22 11.03
C TYR A 35 -15.65 22.13 12.47
N SER A 36 -16.49 21.67 13.40
CA SER A 36 -16.12 21.58 14.82
C SER A 36 -14.98 20.60 15.07
N ARG A 37 -15.05 19.41 14.47
CA ARG A 37 -14.09 18.32 14.72
C ARG A 37 -12.77 18.49 14.00
N ALA A 38 -12.81 18.90 12.74
CA ALA A 38 -11.60 19.21 11.98
C ALA A 38 -10.88 20.44 12.56
N THR A 39 -11.62 21.44 13.04
CA THR A 39 -11.02 22.59 13.75
C THR A 39 -10.40 22.18 15.09
N TYR A 40 -11.01 21.26 15.85
CA TYR A 40 -10.37 20.70 17.04
C TYR A 40 -9.03 20.03 16.70
N LEU A 41 -8.99 19.12 15.73
CA LEU A 41 -7.78 18.37 15.38
C LEU A 41 -6.66 19.25 14.79
N LEU A 42 -7.01 20.29 14.03
CA LEU A 42 -6.03 21.21 13.43
C LEU A 42 -5.36 22.15 14.43
N TYR A 43 -6.06 22.53 15.51
CA TYR A 43 -5.58 23.51 16.48
C TYR A 43 -5.32 22.90 17.87
N GLU A 44 -5.52 21.58 18.06
CA GLU A 44 -5.18 20.88 19.30
C GLU A 44 -3.66 20.95 19.59
N GLN A 45 -2.83 20.91 18.54
CA GLN A 45 -1.39 21.22 18.59
C GLN A 45 -1.08 22.34 17.59
N VAL A 46 -0.45 23.42 18.03
CA VAL A 46 -0.08 24.56 17.16
C VAL A 46 1.44 24.65 17.08
N HIS A 47 1.98 24.71 15.86
CA HIS A 47 3.41 24.80 15.61
C HIS A 47 3.77 26.15 15.00
N PHE A 48 4.79 26.82 15.55
CA PHE A 48 5.28 28.11 15.12
C PHE A 48 6.74 28.01 14.66
N ILE A 49 7.01 28.42 13.42
CA ILE A 49 8.37 28.42 12.85
C ILE A 49 9.11 29.71 13.20
N ASP A 50 8.40 30.83 13.22
CA ASP A 50 8.94 32.18 13.44
C ASP A 50 7.99 33.05 14.29
N GLU A 51 8.44 34.25 14.66
CA GLU A 51 7.66 35.19 15.49
C GLU A 51 6.44 35.78 14.79
N ASP A 52 6.53 36.00 13.48
CA ASP A 52 5.46 36.63 12.71
C ASP A 52 4.22 35.73 12.70
N GLN A 53 4.41 34.41 12.64
CA GLN A 53 3.33 33.43 12.77
C GLN A 53 2.63 33.51 14.13
N VAL A 54 3.36 33.80 15.22
CA VAL A 54 2.76 33.96 16.54
C VAL A 54 1.94 35.25 16.61
N ASP A 55 2.47 36.36 16.09
CA ASP A 55 1.76 37.64 16.10
C ASP A 55 0.52 37.61 15.20
N ILE A 56 0.58 36.95 14.03
CA ILE A 56 -0.58 36.69 13.15
C ILE A 56 -1.63 35.86 13.88
N PHE A 57 -1.21 34.79 14.57
CA PHE A 57 -2.12 33.94 15.32
C PHE A 57 -2.78 34.67 16.50
N LEU A 58 -2.03 35.45 17.26
CA LEU A 58 -2.55 36.29 18.35
C LEU A 58 -3.49 37.38 17.83
N ALA A 59 -3.17 38.01 16.69
CA ALA A 59 -4.03 38.99 16.05
C ALA A 59 -5.35 38.36 15.58
N ALA A 60 -5.31 37.14 15.04
CA ALA A 60 -6.51 36.37 14.65
C ALA A 60 -7.38 35.99 15.85
N LEU A 61 -6.79 35.71 17.02
CA LEU A 61 -7.52 35.48 18.27
C LEU A 61 -8.08 36.76 18.89
N ALA A 62 -7.47 37.92 18.62
CA ALA A 62 -7.86 39.22 19.16
C ALA A 62 -8.87 39.99 18.28
N THR A 63 -9.00 39.69 16.99
CA THR A 63 -9.91 40.39 16.06
C THR A 63 -11.29 39.70 15.98
N PRO A 64 -12.41 40.42 16.18
CA PRO A 64 -13.76 39.85 16.15
C PRO A 64 -14.33 39.68 14.72
N VAL A 65 -13.49 39.45 13.71
CA VAL A 65 -13.89 39.59 12.29
C VAL A 65 -14.56 38.34 11.71
N PHE A 66 -14.62 37.23 12.45
CA PHE A 66 -15.51 36.12 12.12
C PHE A 66 -16.16 35.60 13.40
N PRO A 67 -17.48 35.35 13.43
CA PRO A 67 -18.05 34.51 14.47
C PRO A 67 -17.54 33.09 14.18
N SER A 68 -16.30 32.79 14.58
CA SER A 68 -15.84 31.42 14.64
C SER A 68 -16.83 30.69 15.55
N LEU A 69 -17.45 29.64 15.03
CA LEU A 69 -18.43 28.84 15.77
C LEU A 69 -17.83 28.21 17.04
N LEU A 70 -16.51 28.25 17.19
CA LEU A 70 -15.73 27.75 18.30
C LEU A 70 -14.59 28.73 18.67
N PRO A 71 -14.35 28.95 19.98
CA PRO A 71 -13.22 29.75 20.45
C PRO A 71 -11.91 28.98 20.26
N ILE A 72 -11.21 29.22 19.14
CA ILE A 72 -9.99 28.48 18.73
C ILE A 72 -8.94 28.40 19.85
N GLY A 73 -8.70 29.50 20.57
CA GLY A 73 -7.74 29.52 21.68
C GLY A 73 -8.08 28.54 22.81
N GLN A 74 -9.35 28.23 23.06
CA GLN A 74 -9.75 27.25 24.09
C GLN A 74 -9.54 25.80 23.65
N LEU A 75 -9.29 25.54 22.36
CA LEU A 75 -9.07 24.20 21.81
C LEU A 75 -7.58 23.79 21.85
N VAL A 76 -6.68 24.77 21.98
CA VAL A 76 -5.23 24.53 21.97
C VAL A 76 -4.82 23.79 23.23
N LYS A 77 -4.28 22.57 23.07
CA LYS A 77 -3.71 21.75 24.15
C LYS A 77 -2.19 21.63 24.07
N GLY A 78 -1.59 21.87 22.91
CA GLY A 78 -0.14 21.82 22.73
C GLY A 78 0.40 22.95 21.87
N ILE A 79 1.58 23.45 22.20
CA ILE A 79 2.27 24.50 21.44
C ILE A 79 3.71 24.06 21.17
N GLU A 80 4.16 24.19 19.92
CA GLU A 80 5.49 23.78 19.47
C GLU A 80 6.21 24.95 18.77
N PHE A 81 7.50 25.16 19.03
CA PHE A 81 8.31 26.23 18.44
C PHE A 81 9.57 25.67 17.77
N GLY A 82 9.90 26.11 16.54
CA GLY A 82 11.18 25.83 15.88
C GLY A 82 11.06 25.38 14.42
N PRO A 83 12.19 25.20 13.71
CA PRO A 83 12.19 24.71 12.33
C PRO A 83 11.69 23.27 12.25
N TYR A 84 10.88 22.99 11.23
CA TYR A 84 10.31 21.68 10.97
C TYR A 84 11.41 20.65 10.66
N VAL A 85 11.81 19.81 11.63
CA VAL A 85 12.72 18.68 11.38
C VAL A 85 11.89 17.49 10.92
N GLY A 86 11.72 17.38 9.61
CA GLY A 86 10.92 16.35 8.97
C GLY A 86 11.41 14.93 9.25
N GLY A 87 10.63 14.21 10.04
CA GLY A 87 10.57 12.75 10.09
C GLY A 87 9.11 12.33 10.22
N GLN A 88 8.47 12.14 9.06
CA GLN A 88 7.04 11.83 8.84
C GLN A 88 6.07 13.01 9.04
N TYR A 89 5.18 13.19 8.05
CA TYR A 89 4.10 14.20 7.92
C TYR A 89 4.47 15.56 7.31
N GLU A 90 4.77 15.62 6.02
CA GLU A 90 4.63 16.87 5.26
C GLU A 90 3.26 17.54 5.51
N CYS A 91 3.23 18.79 5.95
CA CYS A 91 2.17 19.72 5.58
C CYS A 91 2.54 21.20 5.73
N MET A 92 2.52 21.88 4.59
CA MET A 92 1.90 23.19 4.34
C MET A 92 2.36 24.43 5.13
N PHE A 93 3.16 25.25 4.46
CA PHE A 93 2.63 26.49 3.89
C PHE A 93 2.93 26.51 2.40
N ASN A 94 1.89 26.37 1.58
CA ASN A 94 1.95 26.77 0.18
C ASN A 94 0.56 27.28 -0.22
N SER A 95 0.22 28.46 0.29
CA SER A 95 -0.72 29.35 -0.38
C SER A 95 0.13 30.29 -1.21
N GLY A 96 0.07 30.16 -2.53
CA GLY A 96 0.87 30.99 -3.44
C GLY A 96 0.66 32.48 -3.16
N ASN A 97 1.77 33.20 -3.01
CA ASN A 97 1.97 34.50 -3.65
C ASN A 97 3.46 34.88 -3.63
N PRO A 98 3.89 35.86 -4.42
CA PRO A 98 5.05 35.77 -5.30
C PRO A 98 6.15 36.67 -4.76
N TRP A 99 7.05 36.12 -3.95
CA TRP A 99 8.25 36.83 -3.54
C TRP A 99 9.38 35.80 -3.44
N ASP A 100 10.07 35.62 -4.58
CA ASP A 100 11.52 35.49 -4.56
C ASP A 100 12.08 36.55 -3.61
N PHE A 101 12.86 36.12 -2.62
CA PHE A 101 13.93 36.95 -2.10
C PHE A 101 15.18 36.10 -1.94
N ASP A 102 16.21 36.61 -2.59
CA ASP A 102 17.59 36.14 -2.58
C ASP A 102 18.11 35.80 -1.18
N ILE A 103 18.90 34.73 -1.16
CA ILE A 103 19.85 34.44 -0.11
C ILE A 103 20.93 35.52 -0.18
N ASP A 104 20.76 36.60 0.56
CA ASP A 104 21.84 37.49 1.03
C ASP A 104 21.27 38.51 2.03
N GLY A 105 21.47 38.27 3.33
CA GLY A 105 21.18 39.27 4.37
C GLY A 105 20.92 38.69 5.76
N GLU A 106 21.90 38.84 6.66
CA GLU A 106 21.85 38.73 8.14
C GLU A 106 20.80 37.78 8.77
N GLU A 107 21.27 36.67 9.33
CA GLU A 107 20.53 35.83 10.27
C GLU A 107 20.01 36.69 11.45
N ARG A 108 18.74 37.12 11.40
CA ARG A 108 18.05 37.67 12.57
C ARG A 108 17.44 36.53 13.36
N GLU A 109 18.05 36.25 14.50
CA GLU A 109 17.53 35.31 15.50
C GLU A 109 16.16 35.76 16.02
N PRO A 110 15.18 34.85 16.17
CA PRO A 110 13.89 35.19 16.77
C PRO A 110 14.00 35.31 18.32
N VAL A 111 13.71 36.50 18.85
CA VAL A 111 13.51 36.83 20.27
C VAL A 111 12.01 36.79 20.63
N PHE A 112 11.54 35.65 21.13
CA PHE A 112 10.19 35.54 21.65
C PHE A 112 10.07 36.14 23.07
N THR A 113 9.34 37.26 23.19
CA THR A 113 9.28 38.00 24.45
C THR A 113 8.27 37.45 25.47
N ARG A 114 8.54 37.64 26.78
CA ARG A 114 7.62 37.34 27.90
C ARG A 114 6.21 37.88 27.68
N ALA A 115 6.10 39.07 27.10
CA ALA A 115 4.81 39.71 26.84
C ALA A 115 3.98 38.94 25.80
N ARG A 116 4.61 38.39 24.75
CA ARG A 116 3.95 37.53 23.75
C ARG A 116 3.53 36.21 24.36
N PHE A 117 4.39 35.57 25.14
CA PHE A 117 4.07 34.32 25.82
C PHE A 117 2.87 34.46 26.78
N ASN A 118 2.86 35.51 27.60
CA ASN A 118 1.74 35.78 28.51
C ASN A 118 0.44 36.10 27.77
N LYS A 119 0.50 36.78 26.61
CA LYS A 119 -0.68 36.97 25.75
C LYS A 119 -1.17 35.63 25.19
N LEU A 120 -0.26 34.78 24.70
CA LEU A 120 -0.59 33.46 24.17
C LEU A 120 -1.29 32.59 25.21
N LEU A 121 -0.74 32.50 26.43
CA LEU A 121 -1.39 31.78 27.54
C LEU A 121 -2.73 32.39 27.96
N LYS A 122 -2.85 33.72 27.91
CA LYS A 122 -4.12 34.40 28.20
C LYS A 122 -5.21 34.07 27.17
N TYR A 123 -4.88 34.00 25.89
CA TYR A 123 -5.83 33.66 24.83
C TYR A 123 -6.03 32.14 24.66
N CYS A 124 -5.07 31.33 25.12
CA CYS A 124 -5.10 29.87 25.10
C CYS A 124 -5.01 29.27 26.51
N PRO A 125 -6.08 29.32 27.32
CA PRO A 125 -6.03 28.95 28.73
C PRO A 125 -5.94 27.43 29.01
N ASN A 126 -6.21 26.58 28.01
CA ASN A 126 -6.29 25.12 28.15
C ASN A 126 -5.03 24.39 27.64
N VAL A 127 -3.93 25.10 27.44
CA VAL A 127 -2.68 24.48 26.99
C VAL A 127 -2.19 23.53 28.07
N GLU A 128 -1.92 22.29 27.70
CA GLU A 128 -1.43 21.22 28.59
C GLU A 128 0.03 20.85 28.30
N LYS A 129 0.54 21.11 27.08
CA LYS A 129 1.87 20.74 26.60
C LYS A 129 2.53 21.91 25.87
N ALA A 130 3.83 22.13 26.06
CA ALA A 130 4.63 23.04 25.24
C ALA A 130 5.97 22.41 24.89
N VAL A 131 6.47 22.58 23.65
CA VAL A 131 7.72 21.99 23.14
C VAL A 131 8.50 23.04 22.35
N THR A 132 9.81 23.01 22.44
CA THR A 132 10.73 23.76 21.56
C THR A 132 11.67 22.78 20.87
N LEU A 133 11.91 23.00 19.58
CA LEU A 133 12.81 22.23 18.72
C LEU A 133 14.11 22.98 18.44
N ASN A 134 14.21 24.24 18.86
CA ASN A 134 15.41 25.07 18.72
C ASN A 134 16.18 25.12 20.05
N GLU A 135 17.43 24.64 20.01
CA GLU A 135 18.33 24.54 21.17
C GLU A 135 18.72 25.91 21.75
N ASN A 136 18.86 26.94 20.91
CA ASN A 136 19.27 28.28 21.35
C ASN A 136 18.13 29.04 22.04
N PHE A 137 16.89 28.66 21.75
CA PHE A 137 15.67 29.28 22.27
C PHE A 137 15.13 28.57 23.52
N GLU A 138 15.68 27.40 23.84
CA GLU A 138 15.19 26.52 24.90
C GLU A 138 15.32 27.19 26.28
N ASP A 139 16.50 27.67 26.66
CA ASP A 139 16.75 28.20 28.01
C ASP A 139 15.85 29.39 28.42
N GLU A 140 15.62 30.35 27.52
CA GLU A 140 14.76 31.52 27.79
C GLU A 140 13.28 31.12 27.83
N PHE A 141 12.85 30.20 26.95
CA PHE A 141 11.50 29.64 26.95
C PHE A 141 11.17 28.82 28.20
N LEU A 142 12.14 28.03 28.70
CA LEU A 142 12.00 27.26 29.93
C LEU A 142 11.87 28.17 31.17
N CYS A 143 12.56 29.31 31.19
CA CYS A 143 12.40 30.32 32.25
C CYS A 143 11.01 30.97 32.23
N LEU A 144 10.48 31.28 31.04
CA LEU A 144 9.14 31.86 30.88
C LEU A 144 8.02 30.91 31.32
N LEU A 145 8.16 29.61 31.05
CA LEU A 145 7.24 28.56 31.48
C LEU A 145 7.24 28.32 32.99
N ALA A 146 8.43 28.32 33.63
CA ALA A 146 8.57 28.10 35.07
C ALA A 146 7.93 29.21 35.92
N ASP A 147 7.89 30.43 35.40
CA ASP A 147 7.38 31.62 36.09
C ASP A 147 5.86 31.83 35.98
N SER A 148 5.17 31.16 35.05
CA SER A 148 3.86 31.64 34.56
C SER A 148 2.64 30.73 34.79
N HIS A 149 2.74 29.41 35.00
CA HIS A 149 1.55 28.58 35.28
C HIS A 149 1.85 27.20 35.92
N GLU A 150 1.17 26.85 37.03
CA GLU A 150 1.30 25.55 37.74
C GLU A 150 0.69 24.34 37.01
N ASN A 151 -0.11 24.54 35.95
CA ASN A 151 -0.93 23.49 35.31
C ASN A 151 -0.33 22.87 34.03
N LEU A 152 0.75 23.42 33.48
CA LEU A 152 1.36 22.95 32.22
C LEU A 152 2.20 21.68 32.45
N ARG A 153 2.01 20.61 31.66
CA ARG A 153 2.71 19.32 31.85
C ARG A 153 3.84 19.14 30.84
N TRP A 154 5.05 18.94 31.34
CA TRP A 154 6.27 18.79 30.54
C TRP A 154 6.43 17.35 30.00
N LYS A 155 6.80 17.19 28.71
CA LYS A 155 7.07 15.87 28.10
C LYS A 155 8.55 15.58 27.81
N HIS A 156 9.38 16.61 27.59
CA HIS A 156 10.79 16.50 27.22
C HIS A 156 11.63 17.49 28.01
N LEU A 157 12.81 17.08 28.46
CA LEU A 157 13.76 17.95 29.15
C LEU A 157 15.19 17.56 28.71
N LYS A 158 15.89 18.52 28.08
CA LYS A 158 17.15 18.27 27.36
C LYS A 158 18.40 18.41 28.24
N GLN A 159 18.31 19.13 29.36
CA GLN A 159 19.43 19.34 30.29
C GLN A 159 18.96 19.31 31.75
N LEU A 160 19.58 18.48 32.60
CA LEU A 160 19.43 18.54 34.06
C LEU A 160 20.73 18.95 34.78
N PRO A 161 21.12 20.22 34.78
CA PRO A 161 21.93 20.70 35.89
C PRO A 161 21.52 22.09 36.42
N ASN A 162 21.49 22.20 37.76
CA ASN A 162 21.36 23.42 38.58
C ASN A 162 20.12 24.33 38.47
N CYS A 163 19.05 23.95 37.77
CA CYS A 163 17.79 24.68 37.88
C CYS A 163 17.07 24.38 39.21
N ASN A 164 16.61 25.44 39.89
CA ASN A 164 16.02 25.46 41.24
C ASN A 164 15.13 24.22 41.54
N LEU A 165 15.44 23.48 42.63
CA LEU A 165 14.76 22.24 43.04
C LEU A 165 13.23 22.33 43.00
N ASN A 166 12.65 23.51 43.22
CA ASN A 166 11.20 23.74 43.15
C ASN A 166 10.59 23.47 41.77
N VAL A 167 11.27 23.84 40.67
CA VAL A 167 10.77 23.64 39.30
C VAL A 167 10.71 22.13 38.98
N GLN A 168 11.66 21.36 39.49
CA GLN A 168 11.75 19.92 39.29
C GLN A 168 10.63 19.13 40.02
N TYR A 169 10.15 19.62 41.17
CA TYR A 169 9.08 18.94 41.93
C TYR A 169 7.69 19.12 41.31
N ASN A 170 7.42 20.27 40.66
CA ASN A 170 6.12 20.56 40.04
C ASN A 170 5.76 19.58 38.91
N TYR A 171 6.77 19.03 38.21
CA TYR A 171 6.58 18.18 37.02
C TYR A 171 6.97 16.71 37.23
N ARG A 172 7.17 16.32 38.49
CA ARG A 172 7.51 14.96 38.94
C ARG A 172 6.67 13.85 38.31
N ASN A 173 5.37 14.07 38.14
CA ASN A 173 4.42 13.06 37.66
C ASN A 173 4.12 13.14 36.15
N SER A 174 4.68 14.11 35.41
CA SER A 174 4.42 14.29 33.97
C SER A 174 5.63 14.00 33.07
N LEU A 175 6.85 14.04 33.62
CA LEU A 175 8.07 13.89 32.84
C LEU A 175 8.24 12.47 32.28
N THR A 176 8.27 12.35 30.94
CA THR A 176 8.35 11.07 30.21
C THR A 176 9.68 10.84 29.48
N HIS A 177 10.44 11.89 29.18
CA HIS A 177 11.73 11.80 28.48
C HIS A 177 12.77 12.70 29.14
N VAL A 178 13.96 12.15 29.38
CA VAL A 178 15.10 12.86 29.96
C VAL A 178 16.33 12.66 29.07
N VAL A 179 16.99 13.75 28.68
CA VAL A 179 18.31 13.74 28.04
C VAL A 179 19.32 14.36 29.02
N ALA A 180 20.51 13.76 29.15
CA ALA A 180 21.58 14.30 29.99
C ALA A 180 22.94 14.23 29.29
N ASP A 181 23.45 15.39 28.91
CA ASP A 181 24.67 15.53 28.10
C ASP A 181 25.92 15.96 28.90
N GLU A 182 25.81 16.21 30.21
CA GLU A 182 26.97 16.56 31.03
C GLU A 182 27.75 15.33 31.54
N ARG A 183 29.09 15.36 31.38
CA ARG A 183 30.00 14.42 32.05
C ARG A 183 30.05 14.74 33.55
N GLY A 184 29.28 14.05 34.39
CA GLY A 184 29.43 14.32 35.82
C GLY A 184 28.44 13.72 36.82
N TYR A 185 27.34 13.09 36.39
CA TYR A 185 26.37 12.55 37.35
C TYR A 185 26.98 11.41 38.18
N LYS A 186 27.17 11.67 39.48
CA LYS A 186 27.80 10.71 40.41
C LYS A 186 26.80 9.63 40.84
N ASP A 187 25.52 9.97 40.98
CA ASP A 187 24.42 9.09 41.40
C ASP A 187 23.09 9.35 40.65
N PHE A 188 22.41 8.27 40.24
CA PHE A 188 21.12 8.32 39.53
C PHE A 188 19.91 8.25 40.48
N GLN A 189 20.11 8.52 41.79
CA GLN A 189 19.04 8.42 42.80
C GLN A 189 17.90 9.41 42.55
N PHE A 190 18.18 10.55 41.90
CA PHE A 190 17.16 11.53 41.58
C PHE A 190 16.07 10.97 40.66
N LEU A 191 16.37 9.95 39.84
CA LEU A 191 15.39 9.28 38.98
C LEU A 191 14.24 8.65 39.79
N SER A 192 14.48 8.25 41.05
CA SER A 192 13.42 7.75 41.95
C SER A 192 12.31 8.78 42.18
N LYS A 193 12.63 10.06 41.98
CA LYS A 193 11.69 11.15 42.08
C LYS A 193 10.84 11.30 40.82
N PHE A 194 11.11 10.60 39.71
CA PHE A 194 10.40 10.76 38.44
C PHE A 194 9.86 9.41 37.91
N PRO A 195 8.73 8.90 38.45
CA PRO A 195 8.26 7.55 38.16
C PRO A 195 7.69 7.35 36.74
N CYS A 196 7.42 8.43 36.00
CA CYS A 196 6.78 8.40 34.68
C CYS A 196 7.75 8.35 33.50
N ILE A 197 9.07 8.28 33.75
CA ILE A 197 10.08 8.25 32.68
C ILE A 197 9.91 7.00 31.81
N GLU A 198 9.72 7.22 30.50
CA GLU A 198 9.62 6.20 29.46
C GLU A 198 10.87 6.17 28.56
N LYS A 199 11.57 7.30 28.42
CA LYS A 199 12.79 7.44 27.60
C LYS A 199 13.90 8.11 28.41
N LEU A 200 15.12 7.56 28.36
CA LEU A 200 16.28 8.10 29.08
C LEU A 200 17.54 8.06 28.21
N ASP A 201 18.05 9.21 27.82
CA ASP A 201 19.22 9.34 26.95
C ASP A 201 20.39 10.00 27.73
N ILE A 202 21.43 9.23 28.01
CA ILE A 202 22.60 9.60 28.81
C ILE A 202 23.92 9.17 28.13
N PRO A 203 24.19 9.64 26.90
CA PRO A 203 25.32 9.15 26.08
C PRO A 203 26.70 9.42 26.68
N LEU A 204 26.88 10.57 27.34
CA LEU A 204 28.19 11.05 27.78
C LEU A 204 28.53 10.68 29.23
N THR A 205 27.60 10.10 29.98
CA THR A 205 27.80 9.67 31.37
C THR A 205 28.02 8.16 31.43
N PRO A 206 29.26 7.68 31.70
CA PRO A 206 29.52 6.25 31.77
C PRO A 206 28.83 5.62 32.99
N LEU A 207 28.00 4.61 32.76
CA LEU A 207 27.41 3.77 33.80
C LEU A 207 28.48 2.84 34.39
N GLY A 208 29.27 3.42 35.31
CA GLY A 208 30.46 2.84 35.92
C GLY A 208 30.35 1.44 36.53
N THR A 209 29.16 1.04 37.00
CA THR A 209 28.94 -0.19 37.79
C THR A 209 27.53 -0.77 37.56
N MET A 210 27.35 -2.08 37.78
CA MET A 210 26.02 -2.74 37.74
C MET A 210 25.04 -2.11 38.74
N GLU A 211 25.52 -1.69 39.91
CA GLU A 211 24.71 -1.04 40.94
C GLU A 211 24.07 0.26 40.40
N LYS A 212 24.76 1.00 39.53
CA LYS A 212 24.20 2.20 38.87
C LYS A 212 23.14 1.83 37.84
N LEU A 213 23.36 0.79 37.04
CA LEU A 213 22.37 0.30 36.08
C LEU A 213 21.11 -0.23 36.77
N GLU A 214 21.27 -1.05 37.81
CA GLU A 214 20.15 -1.55 38.62
C GLU A 214 19.41 -0.41 39.31
N SER A 215 20.11 0.62 39.78
CA SER A 215 19.50 1.82 40.32
C SER A 215 18.65 2.55 39.28
N VAL A 216 19.18 2.79 38.07
CA VAL A 216 18.41 3.40 36.96
C VAL A 216 17.17 2.57 36.62
N LEU A 217 17.33 1.26 36.43
CA LEU A 217 16.24 0.34 36.06
C LEU A 217 15.22 0.11 37.18
N SER A 218 15.59 0.32 38.44
CA SER A 218 14.66 0.21 39.59
C SER A 218 13.93 1.52 39.85
N ASN A 219 14.56 2.65 39.54
CA ASN A 219 13.97 3.98 39.70
C ASN A 219 13.03 4.37 38.56
N CYS A 220 13.18 3.77 37.37
CA CYS A 220 12.35 4.05 36.19
C CYS A 220 11.49 2.82 35.79
N PRO A 221 10.35 2.54 36.47
CA PRO A 221 9.54 1.34 36.23
C PRO A 221 8.81 1.34 34.88
N ARG A 222 8.65 2.49 34.23
CA ARG A 222 7.99 2.64 32.91
C ARG A 222 8.96 2.77 31.75
N LEU A 223 10.26 2.61 32.00
CA LEU A 223 11.29 2.81 30.99
C LEU A 223 11.05 1.86 29.80
N GLN A 224 10.91 2.43 28.61
CA GLN A 224 10.74 1.74 27.33
C GLN A 224 12.00 1.84 26.47
N ARG A 225 12.68 2.99 26.49
CA ARG A 225 13.90 3.27 25.72
C ARG A 225 15.00 3.81 26.63
N MET A 226 16.22 3.34 26.42
CA MET A 226 17.40 3.88 27.11
C MET A 226 18.59 4.00 26.15
N TYR A 227 19.25 5.16 26.14
CA TYR A 227 20.55 5.36 25.51
C TYR A 227 21.61 5.65 26.58
N ALA A 228 22.66 4.83 26.66
CA ALA A 228 23.70 5.01 27.67
C ALA A 228 25.07 4.50 27.23
N SER A 229 26.14 5.08 27.79
CA SER A 229 27.51 4.58 27.66
C SER A 229 27.90 3.73 28.87
N PHE A 230 28.64 2.64 28.65
CA PHE A 230 29.18 1.79 29.71
C PHE A 230 30.71 1.71 29.58
N PRO A 231 31.47 1.68 30.69
CA PRO A 231 32.91 1.50 30.62
C PRO A 231 33.29 0.03 30.34
N VAL A 232 34.51 -0.16 29.84
CA VAL A 232 35.11 -1.48 29.61
C VAL A 232 35.32 -2.21 30.95
N ASN A 233 34.95 -3.49 31.04
CA ASN A 233 35.06 -4.38 32.22
C ASN A 233 34.10 -4.09 33.39
N VAL A 234 32.80 -3.93 33.13
CA VAL A 234 31.80 -3.93 34.20
C VAL A 234 31.81 -5.29 34.91
N GLN A 235 32.30 -5.33 36.15
CA GLN A 235 32.26 -6.56 36.96
C GLN A 235 30.81 -6.90 37.32
N VAL A 236 30.26 -7.91 36.64
CA VAL A 236 28.98 -8.50 37.04
C VAL A 236 29.25 -9.36 38.27
N LYS A 237 28.98 -8.82 39.47
CA LYS A 237 28.86 -9.64 40.67
C LYS A 237 27.75 -10.66 40.39
N ARG A 238 28.02 -11.96 40.56
CA ARG A 238 26.96 -12.98 40.64
C ARG A 238 26.10 -12.64 41.86
N HIS A 239 25.01 -11.92 41.67
CA HIS A 239 24.08 -11.59 42.74
C HIS A 239 22.67 -12.00 42.31
N GLY A 240 22.09 -12.95 43.04
CA GLY A 240 20.65 -13.11 43.24
C GLY A 240 19.75 -13.30 42.01
N GLN A 241 18.45 -13.46 42.27
CA GLN A 241 17.41 -13.50 41.23
C GLN A 241 17.43 -12.21 40.41
N ILE A 242 17.62 -12.33 39.09
CA ILE A 242 17.50 -11.20 38.15
C ILE A 242 16.04 -10.72 38.17
N THR A 243 15.80 -9.45 38.52
CA THR A 243 14.44 -8.91 38.49
C THR A 243 14.07 -8.54 37.05
N LEU A 244 13.02 -9.15 36.51
CA LEU A 244 12.58 -8.90 35.13
C LEU A 244 12.05 -7.47 34.95
N ARG A 245 12.26 -6.92 33.74
CA ARG A 245 11.90 -5.57 33.30
C ARG A 245 11.21 -5.64 31.92
N PRO A 246 9.94 -6.07 31.88
CA PRO A 246 9.21 -6.25 30.62
C PRO A 246 8.83 -4.95 29.89
N SER A 247 9.02 -3.78 30.53
CA SER A 247 8.71 -2.47 29.94
C SER A 247 9.71 -2.03 28.88
N VAL A 248 10.98 -2.43 29.04
CA VAL A 248 12.09 -2.00 28.17
C VAL A 248 12.00 -2.73 26.83
N ARG A 249 11.91 -1.96 25.75
CA ARG A 249 11.78 -2.45 24.37
C ARG A 249 13.00 -2.11 23.53
N GLU A 250 13.61 -0.96 23.77
CA GLU A 250 14.73 -0.46 22.97
C GLU A 250 15.93 -0.06 23.85
N LEU A 251 17.11 -0.55 23.50
CA LEU A 251 18.36 -0.23 24.17
C LEU A 251 19.39 0.27 23.17
N TYR A 252 20.04 1.38 23.50
CA TYR A 252 21.10 2.00 22.74
C TYR A 252 22.33 2.05 23.64
N ILE A 253 23.41 1.40 23.24
CA ILE A 253 24.64 1.31 24.03
C ILE A 253 25.77 1.99 23.26
N ALA A 254 26.26 3.11 23.80
CA ALA A 254 27.47 3.75 23.32
C ALA A 254 28.72 3.04 23.87
N ASN A 255 29.80 3.03 23.08
CA ASN A 255 31.13 2.52 23.44
C ASN A 255 31.10 1.07 23.96
N TYR A 256 30.43 0.20 23.22
CA TYR A 256 30.30 -1.22 23.54
C TYR A 256 31.59 -1.98 23.23
N ASP A 257 32.17 -2.64 24.24
CA ASP A 257 33.27 -3.60 24.09
C ASP A 257 32.74 -5.03 24.32
N GLU A 258 32.75 -5.86 23.28
CA GLU A 258 32.23 -7.23 23.32
C GLU A 258 32.85 -8.08 24.44
N LYS A 259 34.13 -7.89 24.76
CA LYS A 259 34.83 -8.71 25.75
C LYS A 259 34.60 -8.19 27.15
N GLY A 260 34.80 -6.89 27.37
CA GLY A 260 34.63 -6.24 28.65
C GLY A 260 33.19 -6.18 29.12
N GLN A 261 32.21 -6.26 28.20
CA GLN A 261 30.79 -6.08 28.50
C GLN A 261 29.92 -7.30 28.14
N LYS A 262 30.51 -8.45 27.80
CA LYS A 262 29.75 -9.72 27.57
C LYS A 262 28.77 -10.05 28.71
N ASN A 263 29.24 -9.95 29.95
CA ASN A 263 28.42 -10.29 31.11
C ASN A 263 27.27 -9.29 31.30
N LEU A 264 27.50 -8.01 30.99
CA LEU A 264 26.49 -6.97 30.98
C LEU A 264 25.41 -7.26 29.92
N MET A 265 25.83 -7.61 28.70
CA MET A 265 24.90 -7.95 27.61
C MET A 265 24.02 -9.15 27.98
N ASN A 266 24.59 -10.20 28.55
CA ASN A 266 23.83 -11.37 29.02
C ASN A 266 22.82 -11.00 30.09
N PHE A 267 23.23 -10.16 31.05
CA PHE A 267 22.33 -9.65 32.06
C PHE A 267 21.17 -8.86 31.44
N LEU A 268 21.44 -7.95 30.51
CA LEU A 268 20.41 -7.14 29.84
C LEU A 268 19.42 -8.01 29.05
N LEU A 269 19.89 -8.99 28.29
CA LEU A 269 19.02 -9.91 27.53
C LEU A 269 18.15 -10.80 28.43
N HIS A 270 18.61 -11.12 29.65
CA HIS A 270 17.82 -11.84 30.65
C HIS A 270 16.88 -10.93 31.43
N ALA A 271 17.32 -9.71 31.76
CA ALA A 271 16.55 -8.75 32.52
C ALA A 271 15.40 -8.14 31.71
N CYS A 272 15.57 -7.96 30.39
CA CYS A 272 14.60 -7.33 29.50
C CYS A 272 13.99 -8.35 28.52
N PRO A 273 12.98 -9.14 28.91
CA PRO A 273 12.44 -10.22 28.08
C PRO A 273 11.66 -9.74 26.84
N ASN A 274 11.18 -8.49 26.83
CA ASN A 274 10.42 -7.90 25.72
C ASN A 274 11.27 -6.97 24.85
N LEU A 275 12.60 -7.03 24.98
CA LEU A 275 13.51 -6.28 24.15
C LEU A 275 13.27 -6.66 22.68
N ASN A 276 13.09 -5.67 21.82
CA ASN A 276 12.87 -5.89 20.38
C ASN A 276 13.81 -5.04 19.49
N ARG A 277 14.53 -4.08 20.06
CA ARG A 277 15.54 -3.28 19.36
C ARG A 277 16.77 -3.11 20.23
N LEU A 278 17.93 -3.42 19.66
CA LEU A 278 19.23 -3.24 20.31
C LEU A 278 20.18 -2.53 19.34
N ARG A 279 20.66 -1.34 19.71
CA ARG A 279 21.69 -0.61 18.97
C ARG A 279 22.99 -0.56 19.78
N LEU A 280 24.10 -0.99 19.19
CA LEU A 280 25.42 -1.04 19.81
C LEU A 280 26.40 -0.22 18.99
N LEU A 281 27.03 0.79 19.58
CA LEU A 281 28.17 1.50 19.00
C LEU A 281 29.45 0.81 19.49
N LEU A 282 30.07 0.01 18.64
CA LEU A 282 31.29 -0.75 18.91
C LEU A 282 32.52 0.17 18.81
N GLU A 283 33.35 0.18 19.86
CA GLU A 283 34.70 0.74 19.79
C GLU A 283 35.66 -0.30 19.22
N TYR A 284 36.34 0.03 18.12
CA TYR A 284 37.28 -0.88 17.48
C TYR A 284 38.67 -0.86 18.13
N SER A 285 39.22 -2.04 18.46
CA SER A 285 40.61 -2.24 18.89
C SER A 285 41.33 -3.26 17.99
N GLU A 286 42.52 -2.90 17.47
CA GLU A 286 43.31 -3.70 16.51
C GLU A 286 43.63 -5.14 17.00
N GLN A 287 43.61 -5.40 18.31
CA GLN A 287 43.95 -6.70 18.90
C GLN A 287 42.80 -7.72 18.90
N GLU A 288 41.58 -7.34 18.50
CA GLU A 288 40.35 -8.07 18.81
C GLU A 288 39.77 -8.93 17.67
N ALA A 289 40.16 -8.68 16.41
CA ALA A 289 39.57 -9.34 15.24
C ALA A 289 39.75 -10.88 15.22
N VAL A 290 40.67 -11.43 16.01
CA VAL A 290 41.14 -12.82 15.90
C VAL A 290 40.32 -13.82 16.75
N LYS A 291 39.45 -13.40 17.68
CA LYS A 291 38.80 -14.31 18.66
C LYS A 291 37.27 -14.50 18.55
N GLY A 292 36.59 -13.82 17.63
CA GLY A 292 35.15 -14.01 17.32
C GLY A 292 34.16 -13.41 18.34
N PRO A 293 32.89 -13.13 17.94
CA PRO A 293 31.98 -12.29 18.71
C PRO A 293 31.16 -13.11 19.73
N PHE A 294 31.74 -13.31 20.91
CA PHE A 294 31.14 -14.15 21.93
C PHE A 294 29.82 -13.62 22.49
N ALA A 295 29.66 -12.29 22.62
CA ALA A 295 28.43 -11.69 23.12
C ALA A 295 27.30 -11.74 22.08
N PHE A 296 27.64 -11.61 20.80
CA PHE A 296 26.69 -11.65 19.70
C PHE A 296 25.91 -12.96 19.60
N ASN A 297 26.52 -14.12 19.93
CA ASN A 297 25.81 -15.40 19.96
C ASN A 297 24.56 -15.38 20.85
N ASN A 298 24.62 -14.69 21.99
CA ASN A 298 23.50 -14.60 22.91
C ASN A 298 22.43 -13.62 22.41
N ILE A 299 22.86 -12.54 21.74
CA ILE A 299 21.95 -11.62 21.05
C ILE A 299 21.17 -12.37 19.96
N ILE A 300 21.85 -13.17 19.14
CA ILE A 300 21.21 -13.98 18.09
C ILE A 300 20.28 -15.05 18.66
N ALA A 301 20.66 -15.70 19.76
CA ALA A 301 19.79 -16.66 20.44
C ALA A 301 18.49 -16.00 20.94
N HIS A 302 18.60 -14.79 21.52
CA HIS A 302 17.44 -14.01 21.92
C HIS A 302 16.60 -13.56 20.70
N MET A 303 17.25 -13.08 19.64
CA MET A 303 16.62 -12.67 18.39
C MET A 303 15.73 -13.78 17.82
N TYR A 304 16.25 -15.01 17.66
CA TYR A 304 15.48 -16.13 17.11
C TYR A 304 14.40 -16.67 18.06
N ALA A 305 14.49 -16.40 19.37
CA ALA A 305 13.43 -16.70 20.32
C ALA A 305 12.26 -15.68 20.25
N SER A 306 12.56 -14.45 19.82
CA SER A 306 11.60 -13.34 19.73
C SER A 306 10.76 -13.36 18.44
N ALA A 307 9.56 -12.76 18.49
CA ALA A 307 8.67 -12.66 17.34
C ALA A 307 9.12 -11.59 16.31
N ASN A 308 9.67 -10.49 16.80
CA ASN A 308 10.26 -9.42 16.02
C ASN A 308 11.45 -8.86 16.80
N PHE A 309 12.61 -8.75 16.17
CA PHE A 309 13.82 -8.26 16.83
C PHE A 309 14.76 -7.59 15.82
N CYS A 310 15.31 -6.43 16.17
CA CYS A 310 16.23 -5.65 15.35
C CYS A 310 17.53 -5.41 16.11
N VAL A 311 18.66 -5.69 15.47
CA VAL A 311 20.01 -5.45 15.98
C VAL A 311 20.74 -4.52 15.05
N GLU A 312 21.19 -3.38 15.55
CA GLU A 312 22.00 -2.42 14.81
C GLU A 312 23.38 -2.34 15.47
N LEU A 313 24.42 -2.76 14.76
CA LEU A 313 25.81 -2.63 15.18
C LEU A 313 26.46 -1.50 14.38
N ASP A 314 26.92 -0.48 15.06
CA ASP A 314 27.61 0.67 14.49
C ASP A 314 29.09 0.57 14.87
N ILE A 315 29.98 0.35 13.91
CA ILE A 315 31.41 0.14 14.16
C ILE A 315 32.12 1.48 13.99
N GLY A 316 32.38 2.16 15.10
CA GLY A 316 33.06 3.46 15.14
C GLY A 316 34.59 3.33 15.06
N ASN A 317 35.26 4.36 14.52
CA ASN A 317 36.71 4.54 14.68
C ASN A 317 36.98 5.90 15.30
N LEU A 318 37.24 5.95 16.60
CA LEU A 318 37.42 7.22 17.29
C LEU A 318 38.81 7.83 17.12
N LEU A 319 39.86 7.14 16.61
CA LEU A 319 41.22 7.71 16.73
C LEU A 319 42.29 7.45 15.65
N THR A 320 42.10 6.71 14.56
CA THR A 320 43.19 6.59 13.56
C THR A 320 42.72 6.57 12.11
N ILE A 321 42.72 7.76 11.49
CA ILE A 321 42.52 8.03 10.04
C ILE A 321 43.81 7.74 9.23
N HIS A 322 44.89 7.24 9.83
CA HIS A 322 46.22 7.27 9.21
C HIS A 322 46.76 5.98 8.56
N LYS A 323 46.02 4.86 8.50
CA LYS A 323 46.46 3.65 7.76
C LYS A 323 45.29 2.87 7.10
N PRO A 324 44.96 3.13 5.83
CA PRO A 324 43.80 2.51 5.16
C PRO A 324 43.94 0.99 4.93
N ASP A 325 45.12 0.45 4.59
CA ASP A 325 45.24 -0.94 4.13
C ASP A 325 45.16 -2.01 5.24
N THR A 326 45.52 -1.68 6.48
CA THR A 326 45.53 -2.64 7.60
C THR A 326 44.17 -2.79 8.27
N ASN A 327 43.32 -1.76 8.23
CA ASN A 327 41.98 -1.78 8.82
C ASN A 327 41.00 -2.68 8.06
N THR A 328 41.14 -2.79 6.74
CA THR A 328 40.23 -3.56 5.86
C THR A 328 40.22 -5.06 6.17
N HIS A 329 41.37 -5.68 6.44
CA HIS A 329 41.45 -7.12 6.78
C HIS A 329 40.79 -7.45 8.14
N HIS A 330 40.88 -6.54 9.09
CA HIS A 330 40.31 -6.72 10.42
C HIS A 330 38.79 -6.56 10.40
N ILE A 331 38.27 -5.54 9.71
CA ILE A 331 36.82 -5.36 9.47
C ILE A 331 36.25 -6.59 8.77
N TYR A 332 36.96 -7.10 7.75
CA TYR A 332 36.59 -8.33 7.06
C TYR A 332 36.47 -9.52 8.00
N THR A 333 37.48 -9.75 8.84
CA THR A 333 37.51 -10.88 9.77
C THR A 333 36.40 -10.75 10.82
N MET A 334 36.16 -9.53 11.30
CA MET A 334 35.13 -9.21 12.26
C MET A 334 33.73 -9.52 11.70
N LEU A 335 33.38 -8.93 10.55
CA LEU A 335 32.12 -9.19 9.86
C LEU A 335 31.93 -10.69 9.62
N ARG A 336 33.00 -11.39 9.19
CA ARG A 336 32.94 -12.83 8.90
C ARG A 336 32.52 -13.61 10.13
N ASN A 337 33.10 -13.28 11.28
CA ASN A 337 32.77 -13.95 12.53
C ASN A 337 31.32 -13.65 12.98
N TYR A 338 30.80 -12.44 12.74
CA TYR A 338 29.39 -12.11 13.01
C TYR A 338 28.43 -12.93 12.14
N PHE A 339 28.68 -13.03 10.83
CA PHE A 339 27.88 -13.85 9.92
C PHE A 339 27.99 -15.35 10.21
N ASP A 340 29.19 -15.85 10.53
CA ASP A 340 29.39 -17.23 10.99
C ASP A 340 28.53 -17.52 12.23
N CYS A 341 28.46 -16.59 13.19
CA CYS A 341 27.59 -16.75 14.38
C CYS A 341 26.11 -16.75 14.00
N LEU A 342 25.67 -15.82 13.16
CA LEU A 342 24.29 -15.68 12.70
C LEU A 342 23.79 -16.97 12.03
N PHE A 343 24.50 -17.44 11.00
CA PHE A 343 24.08 -18.61 10.22
C PHE A 343 24.38 -19.95 10.92
N LYS A 344 25.36 -20.02 11.83
CA LYS A 344 25.55 -21.21 12.69
C LYS A 344 24.42 -21.37 13.70
N ALA A 345 23.95 -20.28 14.28
CA ALA A 345 22.77 -20.29 15.15
C ALA A 345 21.52 -20.66 14.35
N HIS A 346 21.39 -20.13 13.13
CA HIS A 346 20.31 -20.50 12.20
C HIS A 346 20.22 -22.01 11.98
N ASN A 347 21.36 -22.69 11.78
CA ASN A 347 21.43 -24.14 11.60
C ASN A 347 21.16 -24.98 12.85
N LYS A 348 21.36 -24.42 14.05
CA LYS A 348 21.16 -25.14 15.32
C LYS A 348 19.73 -25.04 15.83
N GLY A 349 18.99 -24.01 15.43
CA GLY A 349 17.56 -23.91 15.70
C GLY A 349 16.78 -24.65 14.64
N ASN A 350 15.72 -25.39 15.02
CA ASN A 350 14.68 -25.86 14.10
C ASN A 350 13.89 -24.68 13.49
N ILE A 351 14.59 -23.71 12.92
CA ILE A 351 13.99 -22.59 12.21
C ILE A 351 13.55 -23.18 10.87
N GLY A 352 12.24 -23.21 10.62
CA GLY A 352 11.66 -23.73 9.38
C GLY A 352 12.10 -22.92 8.14
N GLN A 353 11.34 -22.99 7.05
CA GLN A 353 11.64 -22.19 5.86
C GLN A 353 11.78 -20.68 6.21
N CYS A 354 12.97 -20.13 6.01
CA CYS A 354 13.29 -18.73 6.26
C CYS A 354 13.62 -18.04 4.94
N TYR A 355 13.07 -16.86 4.72
CA TYR A 355 13.36 -16.01 3.57
C TYR A 355 14.38 -14.95 3.96
N THR A 356 15.58 -15.03 3.38
CA THR A 356 16.69 -14.14 3.75
C THR A 356 16.99 -13.14 2.64
N LYS A 357 16.99 -11.85 3.00
CA LYS A 357 17.44 -10.73 2.17
C LYS A 357 18.72 -10.15 2.75
N ILE A 358 19.69 -9.87 1.88
CA ILE A 358 20.93 -9.18 2.25
C ILE A 358 21.11 -7.96 1.35
N SER A 359 21.26 -6.78 1.94
CA SER A 359 21.60 -5.53 1.27
C SER A 359 22.98 -5.07 1.72
N ILE A 360 23.88 -4.81 0.77
CA ILE A 360 25.25 -4.34 1.02
C ILE A 360 25.40 -3.00 0.32
N LYS A 361 25.65 -1.93 1.08
CA LYS A 361 25.78 -0.56 0.57
C LYS A 361 27.13 0.02 0.94
N LYS A 362 27.79 0.66 -0.01
CA LYS A 362 29.01 1.44 0.21
C LYS A 362 28.63 2.92 0.22
N THR A 363 28.87 3.66 1.30
CA THR A 363 28.29 5.01 1.50
C THR A 363 29.35 6.12 1.55
N LEU A 364 29.13 7.19 0.77
CA LEU A 364 29.97 8.41 0.70
C LEU A 364 29.79 9.35 1.91
N GLN A 365 28.66 9.27 2.62
CA GLN A 365 28.46 10.09 3.82
C GLN A 365 29.49 9.68 4.86
N ARG A 366 30.26 10.66 5.32
CA ARG A 366 31.03 10.56 6.57
C ARG A 366 30.06 10.26 7.70
N TYR A 367 29.79 8.98 7.94
CA TYR A 367 29.44 8.53 9.27
C TYR A 367 30.71 8.61 10.10
N ASP A 368 30.61 8.92 11.39
CA ASP A 368 31.73 8.87 12.34
C ASP A 368 32.28 7.43 12.54
N GLY A 369 31.78 6.43 11.78
CA GLY A 369 32.14 5.01 11.85
C GLY A 369 32.52 4.36 10.52
N LEU A 370 33.21 3.22 10.62
CA LEU A 370 33.77 2.43 9.52
C LEU A 370 32.75 1.52 8.83
N ALA A 371 31.78 0.98 9.57
CA ALA A 371 30.76 0.07 9.05
C ALA A 371 29.52 0.03 9.96
N LYS A 372 28.34 -0.13 9.38
CA LYS A 372 27.08 -0.33 10.09
C LYS A 372 26.43 -1.64 9.65
N PHE A 373 25.99 -2.44 10.59
CA PHE A 373 25.41 -3.76 10.37
C PHE A 373 24.06 -3.87 11.07
N ASP A 374 22.99 -3.83 10.31
CA ASP A 374 21.60 -3.88 10.78
C ASP A 374 20.96 -5.23 10.39
N ILE A 375 20.40 -5.93 11.37
CA ILE A 375 19.74 -7.23 11.20
C ILE A 375 18.32 -7.11 11.73
N GLN A 376 17.34 -7.41 10.88
CA GLN A 376 15.94 -7.46 11.23
C GLN A 376 15.38 -8.87 11.10
N TRP A 377 14.84 -9.38 12.21
CA TRP A 377 14.20 -10.69 12.29
C TRP A 377 12.70 -10.56 12.52
N LYS A 378 11.89 -11.29 11.75
CA LYS A 378 10.44 -11.34 11.93
C LYS A 378 9.88 -12.74 11.70
N LYS A 379 9.17 -13.26 12.69
CA LYS A 379 8.46 -14.56 12.62
C LYS A 379 7.03 -14.33 12.12
N ARG A 380 6.63 -14.93 11.00
CA ARG A 380 5.25 -14.84 10.48
C ARG A 380 4.36 -15.96 11.03
N LEU A 381 3.07 -15.65 11.17
CA LEU A 381 2.03 -16.61 11.58
C LEU A 381 1.88 -17.80 10.62
N THR A 382 2.25 -17.61 9.35
CA THR A 382 2.17 -18.63 8.29
C THR A 382 3.29 -19.67 8.34
N GLY A 383 4.19 -19.59 9.33
CA GLY A 383 5.30 -20.53 9.50
C GLY A 383 6.60 -20.14 8.77
N MET A 384 6.57 -19.16 7.84
CA MET A 384 7.76 -18.67 7.13
C MET A 384 8.35 -17.44 7.82
N SER A 385 9.60 -17.52 8.28
CA SER A 385 10.27 -16.38 8.93
C SER A 385 11.03 -15.52 7.90
N THR A 386 11.25 -14.24 8.19
CA THR A 386 12.04 -13.34 7.33
C THR A 386 13.24 -12.78 8.09
N LEU A 387 14.40 -12.81 7.44
CA LEU A 387 15.65 -12.25 7.94
C LEU A 387 16.16 -11.22 6.92
N ASP A 388 16.18 -9.94 7.31
CA ASP A 388 16.72 -8.85 6.49
C ASP A 388 18.04 -8.38 7.12
N ILE A 389 19.06 -8.19 6.29
CA ILE A 389 20.42 -7.87 6.73
C ILE A 389 20.92 -6.70 5.87
N ASN A 390 21.10 -5.53 6.47
CA ASN A 390 21.66 -4.35 5.82
C ASN A 390 23.09 -4.10 6.33
N LEU A 391 24.05 -4.01 5.42
CA LEU A 391 25.45 -3.73 5.71
C LEU A 391 25.87 -2.46 4.98
N ASP A 392 26.08 -1.37 5.71
CA ASP A 392 26.64 -0.13 5.18
C ASP A 392 28.16 -0.08 5.48
N LEU A 393 28.99 0.14 4.47
CA LEU A 393 30.44 0.17 4.56
C LEU A 393 31.01 1.53 4.15
N CYS A 394 32.06 1.99 4.83
CA CYS A 394 32.84 3.15 4.42
C CYS A 394 33.62 2.89 3.13
N ASP A 395 33.95 3.96 2.39
CA ASP A 395 34.52 3.86 1.05
C ASP A 395 35.91 3.18 0.99
N ASP A 396 36.68 3.27 2.07
CA ASP A 396 38.03 2.69 2.16
C ASP A 396 38.03 1.15 2.34
N VAL A 397 36.87 0.54 2.62
CA VAL A 397 36.74 -0.91 2.85
C VAL A 397 36.37 -1.64 1.56
N ASN A 398 37.34 -2.29 0.92
CA ASN A 398 37.10 -3.05 -0.32
C ASN A 398 36.64 -4.49 -0.04
N LEU A 399 35.51 -4.65 0.66
CA LEU A 399 34.95 -5.97 1.02
C LEU A 399 34.46 -6.74 -0.22
N LEU A 400 34.05 -6.01 -1.26
CA LEU A 400 33.27 -6.45 -2.42
C LEU A 400 33.97 -7.51 -3.28
N GLN A 401 35.27 -7.37 -3.50
CA GLN A 401 36.08 -8.36 -4.23
C GLN A 401 36.18 -9.71 -3.49
N HIS A 402 35.89 -9.74 -2.18
CA HIS A 402 36.00 -10.92 -1.32
C HIS A 402 34.64 -11.45 -0.82
N VAL A 403 33.52 -10.87 -1.28
CA VAL A 403 32.16 -11.23 -0.85
C VAL A 403 31.85 -12.70 -1.17
N HIS A 404 32.36 -13.24 -2.27
CA HIS A 404 32.25 -14.68 -2.56
C HIS A 404 32.95 -15.55 -1.49
N HIS A 405 34.19 -15.22 -1.09
CA HIS A 405 34.88 -15.97 -0.03
C HIS A 405 34.16 -15.86 1.33
N PHE A 406 33.44 -14.76 1.51
CA PHE A 406 32.71 -14.44 2.74
C PHE A 406 31.35 -15.16 2.83
N PHE A 407 30.49 -14.98 1.82
CA PHE A 407 29.13 -15.47 1.81
C PHE A 407 28.97 -16.84 1.13
N GLY A 408 30.00 -17.35 0.45
CA GLY A 408 29.94 -18.64 -0.24
C GLY A 408 29.59 -19.81 0.69
N LYS A 409 29.99 -19.75 1.97
CA LYS A 409 29.59 -20.75 2.99
C LYS A 409 28.10 -20.68 3.37
N PHE A 410 27.46 -19.55 3.11
CA PHE A 410 26.05 -19.27 3.46
C PHE A 410 25.15 -19.21 2.23
N SER A 411 25.65 -19.62 1.06
CA SER A 411 24.96 -19.46 -0.21
C SER A 411 23.63 -20.22 -0.32
N SER A 412 23.44 -21.24 0.52
CA SER A 412 22.20 -22.02 0.63
C SER A 412 21.08 -21.33 1.42
N TYR A 413 21.31 -20.17 2.03
CA TYR A 413 20.32 -19.47 2.87
C TYR A 413 19.86 -18.13 2.30
N ILE A 414 20.50 -17.63 1.24
CA ILE A 414 20.32 -16.27 0.73
C ILE A 414 19.33 -16.31 -0.46
N ASN A 415 18.16 -15.70 -0.27
CA ASN A 415 17.10 -15.65 -1.28
C ASN A 415 17.15 -14.36 -2.11
N GLU A 416 17.52 -13.24 -1.49
CA GLU A 416 17.69 -11.96 -2.17
C GLU A 416 19.02 -11.32 -1.81
N LEU A 417 19.69 -10.74 -2.80
CA LEU A 417 20.93 -10.01 -2.62
C LEU A 417 20.87 -8.66 -3.34
N GLU A 418 21.10 -7.58 -2.61
CA GLU A 418 21.18 -6.21 -3.12
C GLU A 418 22.58 -5.66 -2.84
N MET A 419 23.22 -5.08 -3.85
CA MET A 419 24.57 -4.54 -3.76
C MET A 419 24.60 -3.12 -4.33
N VAL A 420 25.07 -2.15 -3.56
CA VAL A 420 25.18 -0.74 -3.94
C VAL A 420 26.59 -0.25 -3.67
N GLN A 421 27.25 0.32 -4.67
CA GLN A 421 28.54 0.97 -4.54
C GLN A 421 28.37 2.50 -4.65
N ASN A 422 29.16 3.32 -3.97
CA ASN A 422 29.25 4.75 -4.26
C ASN A 422 30.66 5.06 -4.78
N GLY A 423 30.77 5.90 -5.82
CA GLY A 423 32.01 6.13 -6.55
C GLY A 423 32.22 5.14 -7.71
N PHE A 424 32.32 5.68 -8.92
CA PHE A 424 32.44 4.94 -10.17
C PHE A 424 33.79 5.26 -10.81
N ASN A 425 34.67 4.26 -10.96
CA ASN A 425 35.91 4.40 -11.72
C ASN A 425 35.87 3.48 -12.94
N ILE A 426 35.85 4.07 -14.14
CA ILE A 426 35.63 3.37 -15.43
C ILE A 426 36.78 2.39 -15.73
N HIS A 427 37.95 2.61 -15.15
CA HIS A 427 39.17 1.84 -15.43
C HIS A 427 39.23 0.46 -14.75
N ASP A 428 38.38 0.17 -13.77
CA ASP A 428 38.40 -1.13 -13.05
C ASP A 428 37.58 -2.24 -13.76
N ALA A 429 37.06 -1.97 -14.97
CA ALA A 429 36.12 -2.86 -15.67
C ALA A 429 36.72 -4.17 -16.22
N GLU A 430 38.05 -4.33 -16.17
CA GLU A 430 38.72 -5.56 -16.58
C GLU A 430 38.91 -6.56 -15.43
N GLU A 431 38.65 -6.17 -14.18
CA GLU A 431 38.72 -7.10 -13.04
C GLU A 431 37.41 -7.90 -12.88
N LYS A 432 37.57 -9.19 -12.55
CA LYS A 432 36.53 -10.24 -12.51
C LYS A 432 35.19 -9.73 -11.97
N SER A 433 34.20 -9.70 -12.87
CA SER A 433 32.81 -9.39 -12.57
C SER A 433 32.30 -10.15 -11.33
N PRO A 434 31.89 -9.47 -10.24
CA PRO A 434 31.39 -10.12 -9.04
C PRO A 434 30.19 -11.03 -9.32
N ILE A 435 29.35 -10.67 -10.32
CA ILE A 435 28.13 -11.39 -10.71
C ILE A 435 28.37 -12.86 -11.07
N SER A 436 29.52 -13.18 -11.68
CA SER A 436 29.87 -14.55 -12.09
C SER A 436 29.94 -15.48 -10.90
N SER A 437 30.63 -15.03 -9.85
CA SER A 437 30.82 -15.79 -8.61
C SER A 437 29.52 -16.00 -7.82
N PHE A 438 28.54 -15.09 -7.93
CA PHE A 438 27.23 -15.25 -7.27
C PHE A 438 26.33 -16.22 -8.03
N ILE A 439 26.28 -16.11 -9.36
CA ILE A 439 25.44 -17.00 -10.17
C ILE A 439 25.90 -18.46 -10.03
N GLU A 440 27.21 -18.70 -9.92
CA GLU A 440 27.79 -20.03 -9.74
C GLU A 440 27.48 -20.67 -8.37
N THR A 441 27.41 -19.88 -7.31
CA THR A 441 27.52 -20.41 -5.93
C THR A 441 26.18 -20.48 -5.20
N TYR A 442 25.20 -19.65 -5.55
CA TYR A 442 23.99 -19.43 -4.76
C TYR A 442 22.79 -20.13 -5.40
N ARG A 443 22.50 -21.35 -4.92
CA ARG A 443 21.51 -22.26 -5.51
C ARG A 443 20.05 -22.03 -5.08
N VAL A 444 19.79 -21.06 -4.20
CA VAL A 444 18.43 -20.72 -3.73
C VAL A 444 18.09 -19.24 -3.93
N LEU A 445 18.99 -18.51 -4.61
CA LEU A 445 18.85 -17.08 -4.88
C LEU A 445 17.75 -16.86 -5.91
N LYS A 446 16.75 -16.05 -5.55
CA LYS A 446 15.60 -15.69 -6.38
C LYS A 446 15.74 -14.29 -7.00
N SER A 447 16.30 -13.35 -6.25
CA SER A 447 16.44 -11.96 -6.70
C SER A 447 17.86 -11.46 -6.48
N ILE A 448 18.40 -10.72 -7.44
CA ILE A 448 19.70 -10.06 -7.31
C ILE A 448 19.68 -8.64 -7.88
N SER A 449 20.26 -7.68 -7.16
CA SER A 449 20.35 -6.28 -7.58
C SER A 449 21.77 -5.74 -7.45
N PHE A 450 22.26 -5.06 -8.48
CA PHE A 450 23.55 -4.35 -8.49
C PHE A 450 23.33 -2.88 -8.81
N THR A 451 23.94 -1.98 -8.05
CA THR A 451 23.89 -0.54 -8.29
C THR A 451 25.29 0.05 -8.26
N LYS A 452 25.71 0.75 -9.34
CA LYS A 452 27.04 1.37 -9.50
C LYS A 452 28.24 0.39 -9.52
N TYR A 453 28.08 -0.79 -10.10
CA TYR A 453 29.15 -1.79 -10.26
C TYR A 453 29.73 -1.84 -11.66
N SER A 454 30.90 -2.47 -11.84
CA SER A 454 31.38 -2.92 -13.14
C SER A 454 31.18 -4.43 -13.32
N LEU A 455 30.45 -4.81 -14.36
CA LEU A 455 29.96 -6.16 -14.59
C LEU A 455 30.43 -6.69 -15.96
N GLY A 456 31.39 -7.62 -15.93
CA GLY A 456 31.88 -8.39 -17.08
C GLY A 456 31.17 -9.73 -17.33
N SER A 457 31.60 -10.46 -18.37
CA SER A 457 31.03 -11.73 -18.87
C SER A 457 31.00 -12.88 -17.84
N ILE A 458 30.00 -13.76 -17.94
CA ILE A 458 29.83 -14.96 -17.11
C ILE A 458 30.29 -16.20 -17.89
N LYS A 459 30.97 -17.14 -17.23
CA LYS A 459 31.35 -18.42 -17.84
C LYS A 459 30.25 -19.47 -17.59
N HIS A 460 29.76 -20.10 -18.66
CA HIS A 460 29.12 -21.43 -18.81
C HIS A 460 28.28 -22.08 -17.67
N HIS A 461 27.79 -21.36 -16.66
CA HIS A 461 27.07 -21.93 -15.52
C HIS A 461 25.59 -21.56 -15.50
N THR A 462 24.71 -22.55 -15.41
CA THR A 462 23.25 -22.34 -15.39
C THR A 462 22.72 -22.27 -13.96
N ASN A 463 21.94 -21.23 -13.65
CA ASN A 463 21.23 -21.07 -12.39
C ASN A 463 19.74 -20.85 -12.66
N LYS A 464 18.91 -21.84 -12.31
CA LYS A 464 17.46 -21.83 -12.58
C LYS A 464 16.64 -21.19 -11.47
N THR A 465 17.23 -20.74 -10.36
CA THR A 465 16.45 -20.20 -9.24
C THR A 465 16.21 -18.70 -9.33
N ILE A 466 17.03 -17.99 -10.10
CA ILE A 466 16.92 -16.54 -10.25
C ILE A 466 15.71 -16.20 -11.12
N GLU A 467 14.76 -15.48 -10.52
CA GLU A 467 13.50 -15.02 -11.13
C GLU A 467 13.54 -13.50 -11.39
N SER A 468 14.35 -12.74 -10.65
CA SER A 468 14.46 -11.28 -10.78
C SER A 468 15.92 -10.81 -10.79
N LEU A 469 16.26 -9.89 -11.70
CA LEU A 469 17.57 -9.26 -11.80
C LEU A 469 17.43 -7.75 -12.00
N SER A 470 18.13 -6.95 -11.20
CA SER A 470 18.21 -5.49 -11.35
C SER A 470 19.66 -5.03 -11.45
N ILE A 471 19.98 -4.19 -12.42
CA ILE A 471 21.29 -3.58 -12.63
C ILE A 471 21.07 -2.09 -12.85
N ASN A 472 21.57 -1.26 -11.95
CA ASN A 472 21.33 0.17 -11.92
C ASN A 472 22.65 0.96 -11.92
N SER A 473 22.74 2.07 -12.63
CA SER A 473 23.90 2.99 -12.65
C SER A 473 25.27 2.32 -12.80
N SER A 474 25.35 1.17 -13.47
CA SER A 474 26.51 0.26 -13.50
C SER A 474 27.17 0.20 -14.89
N PHE A 475 28.45 -0.18 -14.96
CA PHE A 475 29.12 -0.53 -16.21
C PHE A 475 28.85 -2.00 -16.57
N VAL A 476 28.41 -2.28 -17.80
CA VAL A 476 27.92 -3.60 -18.23
C VAL A 476 28.57 -3.97 -19.57
N ILE A 477 29.34 -5.06 -19.61
CA ILE A 477 29.82 -5.61 -20.89
C ILE A 477 28.62 -6.24 -21.62
N THR A 478 28.36 -5.89 -22.89
CA THR A 478 27.13 -6.35 -23.60
C THR A 478 26.97 -7.86 -23.63
N LYS A 479 28.08 -8.59 -23.71
CA LYS A 479 28.13 -10.06 -23.62
C LYS A 479 27.48 -10.61 -22.35
N LEU A 480 27.56 -9.89 -21.22
CA LEU A 480 26.97 -10.31 -19.94
C LEU A 480 25.48 -10.58 -20.06
N LEU A 481 24.72 -9.76 -20.77
CA LEU A 481 23.27 -9.93 -20.91
C LEU A 481 22.96 -11.22 -21.68
N THR A 482 23.67 -11.48 -22.78
CA THR A 482 23.55 -12.75 -23.52
C THR A 482 23.95 -13.95 -22.65
N ASP A 483 24.98 -13.81 -21.82
CA ASP A 483 25.37 -14.84 -20.87
C ASP A 483 24.24 -15.07 -19.84
N ILE A 484 23.64 -14.03 -19.28
CA ILE A 484 22.49 -14.13 -18.34
C ILE A 484 21.31 -14.83 -19.00
N SER A 485 20.97 -14.51 -20.27
CA SER A 485 19.90 -15.21 -20.98
C SER A 485 20.15 -16.70 -21.15
N ASN A 486 21.42 -17.12 -21.23
CA ASN A 486 21.78 -18.52 -21.32
C ASN A 486 21.85 -19.19 -19.94
N CYS A 487 22.20 -18.43 -18.91
CA CYS A 487 22.44 -18.94 -17.56
C CYS A 487 21.17 -18.99 -16.70
N CYS A 488 20.24 -18.03 -16.83
CA CYS A 488 19.10 -17.83 -15.95
C CYS A 488 17.75 -18.11 -16.64
N SER A 489 17.41 -19.38 -16.84
CA SER A 489 16.23 -19.77 -17.66
C SER A 489 14.86 -19.42 -17.08
N ASN A 490 14.77 -19.12 -15.78
CA ASN A 490 13.51 -18.79 -15.09
C ASN A 490 13.38 -17.29 -14.77
N LEU A 491 14.26 -16.46 -15.34
CA LEU A 491 14.23 -15.02 -15.14
C LEU A 491 12.93 -14.45 -15.74
N LYS A 492 12.11 -13.81 -14.90
CA LYS A 492 10.83 -13.19 -15.26
C LYS A 492 10.90 -11.66 -15.26
N THR A 493 11.70 -11.09 -14.37
CA THR A 493 11.82 -9.63 -14.25
C THR A 493 13.27 -9.20 -14.45
N LEU A 494 13.48 -8.26 -15.36
CA LEU A 494 14.79 -7.66 -15.62
C LEU A 494 14.68 -6.13 -15.51
N CYS A 495 15.53 -5.52 -14.69
CA CYS A 495 15.63 -4.07 -14.56
C CYS A 495 17.06 -3.63 -14.90
N LEU A 496 17.22 -2.69 -15.81
CA LEU A 496 18.48 -2.22 -16.37
C LEU A 496 18.44 -0.69 -16.43
N SER A 497 18.76 0.00 -15.34
CA SER A 497 18.62 1.45 -15.26
C SER A 497 19.97 2.15 -15.29
N ASN A 498 20.16 3.20 -16.09
CA ASN A 498 21.31 4.11 -16.04
C ASN A 498 22.69 3.47 -16.24
N ASN A 499 22.75 2.34 -16.94
CA ASN A 499 24.00 1.59 -17.11
C ASN A 499 24.84 2.12 -18.29
N VAL A 500 26.16 2.00 -18.20
CA VAL A 500 27.12 2.26 -19.29
C VAL A 500 27.51 0.92 -19.92
N TYR A 501 27.42 0.78 -21.25
CA TYR A 501 27.63 -0.50 -21.91
C TYR A 501 28.87 -0.52 -22.80
N ASN A 502 29.66 -1.59 -22.72
CA ASN A 502 30.84 -1.79 -23.57
C ASN A 502 30.63 -2.98 -24.51
N GLY A 503 30.51 -2.73 -25.81
CA GLY A 503 30.33 -3.79 -26.81
C GLY A 503 30.22 -3.33 -28.26
N ILE A 504 31.14 -3.84 -29.09
CA ILE A 504 31.19 -3.94 -30.57
C ILE A 504 30.76 -2.70 -31.37
N HIS A 505 31.74 -1.85 -31.68
CA HIS A 505 31.72 -0.94 -32.82
C HIS A 505 31.69 -1.73 -34.13
N GLN A 506 30.52 -2.19 -34.57
CA GLN A 506 30.37 -2.69 -35.94
C GLN A 506 30.12 -1.51 -36.85
N ASN A 507 31.15 -1.14 -37.62
CA ASN A 507 31.05 -0.19 -38.73
C ASN A 507 29.99 -0.69 -39.72
N ILE A 508 28.78 -0.16 -39.63
CA ILE A 508 27.73 -0.36 -40.63
C ILE A 508 28.12 0.47 -41.86
N PRO A 509 28.22 -0.13 -43.06
CA PRO A 509 28.62 0.57 -44.27
C PRO A 509 27.39 1.26 -44.89
N ASP A 510 26.86 2.26 -44.20
CA ASP A 510 26.15 3.38 -44.82
C ASP A 510 25.93 4.44 -43.74
N ARG A 511 26.60 5.57 -43.98
CA ARG A 511 26.57 6.89 -43.34
C ARG A 511 26.13 6.98 -41.86
N GLU A 512 27.05 7.57 -41.10
CA GLU A 512 26.92 8.18 -39.77
C GLU A 512 27.20 7.25 -38.58
N SER A 513 28.27 7.62 -37.88
CA SER A 513 28.93 6.91 -36.78
C SER A 513 27.99 6.74 -35.59
N ASN A 514 27.31 5.61 -35.52
CA ASN A 514 26.34 5.32 -34.47
C ASN A 514 26.91 4.27 -33.49
N TYR A 515 26.99 4.61 -32.20
CA TYR A 515 27.33 3.64 -31.15
C TYR A 515 26.21 2.60 -31.05
N LEU A 516 26.42 1.39 -31.58
CA LEU A 516 25.41 0.34 -31.57
C LEU A 516 25.54 -0.56 -30.34
N VAL A 517 24.56 -0.54 -29.43
CA VAL A 517 24.50 -1.50 -28.32
C VAL A 517 23.43 -2.54 -28.57
N VAL A 518 23.83 -3.81 -28.70
CA VAL A 518 22.92 -4.94 -28.92
C VAL A 518 22.66 -5.70 -27.62
N ILE A 519 21.40 -5.74 -27.17
CA ILE A 519 20.95 -6.56 -26.05
C ILE A 519 20.21 -7.76 -26.62
N ASN A 520 20.72 -8.98 -26.42
CA ASN A 520 20.13 -10.20 -27.01
C ASN A 520 19.78 -11.22 -25.91
N MET A 521 18.48 -11.46 -25.70
CA MET A 521 17.94 -12.38 -24.69
C MET A 521 17.03 -13.47 -25.31
N PRO A 522 17.55 -14.35 -26.19
CA PRO A 522 16.72 -15.20 -27.06
C PRO A 522 16.14 -16.45 -26.38
N ARG A 523 16.53 -16.74 -25.13
CA ARG A 523 16.14 -17.96 -24.39
C ARG A 523 15.42 -17.68 -23.07
N THR A 524 15.07 -16.43 -22.83
CA THR A 524 14.43 -15.98 -21.57
C THR A 524 13.08 -15.38 -21.91
N SER A 525 12.02 -15.75 -21.19
CA SER A 525 10.69 -15.15 -21.35
C SER A 525 10.41 -14.22 -20.17
N LEU A 526 10.48 -12.91 -20.40
CA LEU A 526 10.31 -11.89 -19.37
C LEU A 526 8.83 -11.47 -19.26
N ASP A 527 8.32 -11.37 -18.04
CA ASP A 527 7.03 -10.75 -17.71
C ASP A 527 7.16 -9.22 -17.66
N ARG A 528 8.33 -8.71 -17.24
CA ARG A 528 8.62 -7.27 -17.12
C ARG A 528 10.08 -6.97 -17.44
N LEU A 529 10.32 -6.02 -18.33
CA LEU A 529 11.64 -5.43 -18.59
C LEU A 529 11.59 -3.92 -18.33
N ASP A 530 12.35 -3.47 -17.34
CA ASP A 530 12.55 -2.06 -17.04
C ASP A 530 13.93 -1.65 -17.56
N PHE A 531 14.03 -0.65 -18.44
CA PHE A 531 15.27 -0.24 -19.08
C PHE A 531 15.40 1.29 -19.07
N SER A 532 16.39 1.85 -18.38
CA SER A 532 16.64 3.30 -18.39
C SER A 532 18.04 3.62 -18.90
N ILE A 533 18.18 4.73 -19.62
CA ILE A 533 19.41 5.14 -20.28
C ILE A 533 20.00 6.35 -19.55
N TRP A 534 21.30 6.30 -19.24
CA TRP A 534 22.04 7.45 -18.70
C TRP A 534 22.93 8.07 -19.77
N ASN A 535 22.84 9.39 -19.93
CA ASN A 535 23.68 10.18 -20.83
C ASN A 535 24.97 10.63 -20.14
N GLY A 536 26.02 9.82 -20.23
CA GLY A 536 27.35 10.18 -19.72
C GLY A 536 28.33 10.69 -20.78
N TYR A 537 28.04 10.58 -22.07
CA TYR A 537 28.99 10.87 -23.15
C TYR A 537 28.40 11.82 -24.21
N VAL A 538 28.13 13.07 -23.84
CA VAL A 538 27.93 14.15 -24.82
C VAL A 538 28.65 15.40 -24.33
N ASN A 539 29.98 15.32 -24.23
CA ASN A 539 30.83 16.51 -24.17
C ASN A 539 31.54 16.78 -25.50
N ASP A 540 31.32 15.95 -26.52
CA ASP A 540 31.89 16.18 -27.85
C ASP A 540 30.79 16.65 -28.80
N VAL A 541 30.38 17.91 -28.60
CA VAL A 541 29.35 18.64 -29.38
C VAL A 541 29.76 18.83 -30.85
N ALA A 542 30.95 18.34 -31.25
CA ALA A 542 31.52 18.53 -32.58
C ALA A 542 31.18 17.42 -33.59
N ASN A 543 30.77 16.23 -33.15
CA ASN A 543 30.42 15.12 -34.04
C ASN A 543 28.96 14.69 -33.78
N ASP A 544 28.10 14.87 -34.78
CA ASP A 544 26.65 14.57 -34.81
C ASP A 544 26.34 13.04 -34.74
N THR A 545 27.14 12.30 -33.98
CA THR A 545 27.14 10.84 -33.88
C THR A 545 26.21 10.41 -32.75
N ARG A 546 25.04 9.88 -33.12
CA ARG A 546 23.97 9.55 -32.17
C ARG A 546 24.06 8.07 -31.76
N PRO A 547 24.06 7.74 -30.46
CA PRO A 547 24.04 6.34 -30.03
C PRO A 547 22.70 5.67 -30.41
N VAL A 548 22.79 4.44 -30.93
CA VAL A 548 21.68 3.60 -31.35
C VAL A 548 21.70 2.30 -30.54
N TRP A 549 20.59 1.90 -29.94
CA TRP A 549 20.48 0.65 -29.21
C TRP A 549 19.56 -0.29 -29.98
N LEU A 550 19.99 -1.54 -30.17
CA LEU A 550 19.14 -2.61 -30.71
C LEU A 550 18.86 -3.62 -29.59
N LEU A 551 17.61 -3.73 -29.19
CA LEU A 551 17.15 -4.64 -28.16
C LEU A 551 16.39 -5.79 -28.82
N ASN A 552 16.88 -7.01 -28.65
CA ASN A 552 16.23 -8.26 -29.05
C ASN A 552 15.84 -9.05 -27.78
N VAL A 553 14.54 -9.07 -27.49
CA VAL A 553 13.98 -9.74 -26.31
C VAL A 553 12.93 -10.73 -26.78
N LYS A 554 13.03 -11.96 -26.28
CA LYS A 554 11.98 -12.96 -26.46
C LYS A 554 10.97 -12.83 -25.34
N THR A 555 9.70 -12.59 -25.68
CA THR A 555 8.61 -12.60 -24.70
C THR A 555 7.91 -13.94 -24.74
N CYS A 556 7.03 -14.21 -23.76
CA CYS A 556 6.23 -15.44 -23.70
C CYS A 556 5.38 -15.65 -24.98
N TYR A 557 5.20 -14.60 -25.79
CA TYR A 557 4.29 -14.54 -26.91
C TYR A 557 4.99 -14.30 -28.27
N LYS A 558 6.09 -13.53 -28.35
CA LYS A 558 6.82 -13.23 -29.61
C LYS A 558 8.32 -12.92 -29.41
N ASP A 559 9.12 -13.07 -30.46
CA ASP A 559 10.45 -12.45 -30.54
C ASP A 559 10.29 -10.97 -30.96
N VAL A 560 10.80 -10.02 -30.17
CA VAL A 560 10.57 -8.59 -30.39
C VAL A 560 11.90 -7.84 -30.53
N PHE A 561 11.97 -6.99 -31.56
CA PHE A 561 13.13 -6.17 -31.91
C PHE A 561 12.80 -4.68 -31.77
N TYR A 562 13.58 -3.97 -30.97
CA TYR A 562 13.45 -2.53 -30.76
C TYR A 562 14.73 -1.81 -31.17
N LYS A 563 14.59 -0.66 -31.84
CA LYS A 563 15.69 0.26 -32.13
C LYS A 563 15.46 1.56 -31.37
N ILE A 564 16.39 1.96 -30.51
CA ILE A 564 16.32 3.20 -29.72
C ILE A 564 17.43 4.13 -30.22
N VAL A 565 17.12 5.38 -30.55
CA VAL A 565 18.10 6.35 -31.11
C VAL A 565 18.07 7.65 -30.31
N TYR A 566 19.16 8.02 -29.66
CA TYR A 566 19.22 9.28 -28.90
C TYR A 566 19.16 10.51 -29.84
N PRO A 567 18.61 11.69 -29.46
CA PRO A 567 18.05 12.10 -28.16
C PRO A 567 16.63 11.63 -27.87
N ASP A 568 15.99 10.96 -28.81
CA ASP A 568 14.60 10.54 -28.70
C ASP A 568 14.53 9.05 -28.36
N PRO A 569 14.54 8.67 -27.07
CA PRO A 569 14.66 7.29 -26.64
C PRO A 569 13.41 6.45 -26.97
N LYS A 570 12.42 6.98 -27.72
CA LYS A 570 11.26 6.22 -28.16
C LYS A 570 11.73 4.99 -28.97
N PRO A 571 11.52 3.76 -28.47
CA PRO A 571 11.93 2.56 -29.18
C PRO A 571 11.03 2.39 -30.42
N ALA A 572 11.59 2.56 -31.60
CA ALA A 572 10.89 2.27 -32.85
C ALA A 572 10.70 0.75 -32.95
N LYS A 573 9.44 0.32 -32.95
CA LYS A 573 9.04 -1.08 -32.97
C LYS A 573 9.07 -1.63 -34.39
N ILE A 574 9.77 -2.75 -34.61
CA ILE A 574 9.57 -3.59 -35.80
C ILE A 574 8.41 -4.55 -35.44
N PRO A 575 7.32 -4.64 -36.23
CA PRO A 575 5.94 -4.59 -35.74
C PRO A 575 5.44 -5.80 -34.92
N GLY A 576 4.59 -5.51 -33.90
CA GLY A 576 3.74 -6.48 -33.18
C GLY A 576 3.63 -6.24 -31.66
N LYS A 577 2.63 -5.46 -31.21
CA LYS A 577 2.16 -5.09 -29.83
C LYS A 577 3.05 -5.44 -28.62
N GLU A 578 3.38 -4.43 -27.82
CA GLU A 578 3.85 -4.50 -26.42
C GLU A 578 4.05 -3.04 -25.97
N PHE A 579 3.48 -2.72 -24.82
CA PHE A 579 3.35 -1.37 -24.29
C PHE A 579 4.70 -0.88 -23.75
N VAL A 580 5.09 0.34 -24.17
CA VAL A 580 6.37 0.97 -23.81
C VAL A 580 6.05 2.28 -23.11
N GLU A 581 6.31 2.34 -21.81
CA GLU A 581 6.24 3.60 -21.09
C GLU A 581 7.62 4.25 -21.14
N SER A 582 7.78 5.32 -21.92
CA SER A 582 8.99 6.14 -21.93
C SER A 582 8.70 7.49 -21.28
N GLY A 583 9.37 7.81 -20.17
CA GLY A 583 9.16 9.08 -19.48
C GLY A 583 10.42 9.61 -18.79
N PRO A 584 10.61 10.95 -18.72
CA PRO A 584 11.69 11.56 -17.97
C PRO A 584 11.34 11.56 -16.49
N THR A 585 11.88 10.60 -15.74
CA THR A 585 11.81 10.64 -14.26
C THR A 585 13.17 11.11 -13.75
N GLY A 586 13.26 12.38 -13.36
CA GLY A 586 14.48 12.96 -12.78
C GLY A 586 15.68 13.05 -13.73
N GLY A 587 15.49 13.45 -14.99
CA GLY A 587 16.57 13.65 -15.96
C GLY A 587 17.12 12.37 -16.61
N VAL A 588 16.45 11.23 -16.38
CA VAL A 588 16.76 9.92 -16.95
C VAL A 588 15.56 9.43 -17.73
N ASN A 589 15.77 9.03 -18.99
CA ASN A 589 14.73 8.43 -19.80
C ASN A 589 14.62 6.94 -19.43
N LYS A 590 13.51 6.61 -18.77
CA LYS A 590 13.16 5.24 -18.34
C LYS A 590 12.14 4.68 -19.31
N ILE A 591 12.44 3.51 -19.87
CA ILE A 591 11.64 2.75 -20.83
C ILE A 591 11.22 1.45 -20.14
N ILE A 592 9.95 1.36 -19.75
CA ILE A 592 9.42 0.13 -19.17
C ILE A 592 8.65 -0.63 -20.25
N PHE A 593 9.19 -1.77 -20.63
CA PHE A 593 8.49 -2.77 -21.43
C PHE A 593 7.67 -3.61 -20.46
N HIS A 594 6.39 -3.27 -20.35
CA HIS A 594 5.45 -4.21 -19.79
C HIS A 594 4.98 -5.13 -20.90
N CYS A 595 5.23 -6.43 -20.76
CA CYS A 595 4.82 -7.41 -21.75
C CYS A 595 3.30 -7.69 -21.72
N GLY A 596 2.52 -6.66 -21.34
CA GLY A 596 1.06 -6.52 -21.47
C GLY A 596 0.52 -5.38 -20.60
N ILE A 597 0.08 -4.23 -21.18
CA ILE A 597 -0.68 -3.16 -20.48
C ILE A 597 -1.59 -2.35 -21.46
N ILE A 598 -2.71 -1.82 -20.92
CA ILE A 598 -3.79 -0.99 -21.52
C ILE A 598 -3.70 0.47 -20.99
N GLN A 599 -3.94 1.51 -21.83
CA GLN A 599 -3.78 2.95 -21.52
C GLN A 599 -5.10 3.72 -21.27
N LYS A 600 -5.07 4.84 -20.54
CA LYS A 600 -6.22 5.74 -20.28
C LYS A 600 -5.97 7.17 -20.81
N LEU A 601 -6.94 7.81 -21.51
CA LEU A 601 -6.79 9.13 -22.19
C LEU A 601 -7.79 10.21 -21.67
N LYS A 602 -7.45 11.51 -21.80
CA LYS A 602 -8.24 12.70 -21.39
C LYS A 602 -8.31 13.74 -22.52
N LEU A 603 -9.39 13.72 -23.30
CA LEU A 603 -9.49 14.45 -24.58
C LEU A 603 -10.22 15.81 -24.51
N ASN A 604 -10.52 16.35 -23.33
CA ASN A 604 -11.43 17.49 -23.17
C ASN A 604 -11.08 18.75 -23.98
N GLU A 605 -9.80 19.01 -24.22
CA GLU A 605 -9.33 20.19 -24.98
C GLU A 605 -9.28 19.92 -26.50
N PHE A 606 -9.16 18.64 -26.90
CA PHE A 606 -9.07 18.20 -28.30
C PHE A 606 -10.44 18.03 -28.96
N ILE A 607 -11.51 17.83 -28.17
CA ILE A 607 -12.86 17.56 -28.65
C ILE A 607 -13.29 18.59 -29.71
N HIS A 608 -13.12 19.89 -29.44
CA HIS A 608 -13.51 20.98 -30.34
C HIS A 608 -12.64 21.14 -31.59
N GLY A 609 -11.46 20.51 -31.62
CA GLY A 609 -10.52 20.53 -32.74
C GLY A 609 -10.56 19.24 -33.58
N HIS A 610 -11.39 18.27 -33.21
CA HIS A 610 -11.42 16.97 -33.87
C HIS A 610 -12.02 17.08 -35.27
N PRO A 611 -11.31 16.62 -36.33
CA PRO A 611 -11.76 16.79 -37.72
C PRO A 611 -13.04 16.02 -38.06
N GLY A 612 -13.37 14.98 -37.29
CA GLY A 612 -14.64 14.24 -37.39
C GLY A 612 -15.80 14.87 -36.59
N GLY A 613 -15.55 15.96 -35.86
CA GLY A 613 -16.51 16.60 -34.96
C GLY A 613 -16.49 16.02 -33.54
N ASP A 614 -16.98 16.84 -32.59
CA ASP A 614 -16.97 16.60 -31.14
C ASP A 614 -17.78 15.36 -30.74
N ASP A 615 -18.88 15.12 -31.46
CA ASP A 615 -19.88 14.11 -31.14
C ASP A 615 -19.27 12.70 -31.18
N LEU A 616 -18.39 12.42 -32.16
CA LEU A 616 -17.75 11.12 -32.33
C LEU A 616 -16.77 10.79 -31.19
N ILE A 617 -16.05 11.77 -30.65
CA ILE A 617 -15.15 11.52 -29.50
C ILE A 617 -15.97 11.30 -28.23
N LEU A 618 -17.02 12.10 -28.02
CA LEU A 618 -17.87 12.02 -26.83
C LEU A 618 -18.60 10.68 -26.73
N ASP A 619 -18.98 10.07 -27.87
CA ASP A 619 -19.60 8.75 -27.92
C ASP A 619 -18.69 7.63 -27.36
N TYR A 620 -17.38 7.84 -27.41
CA TYR A 620 -16.35 6.92 -26.93
C TYR A 620 -15.64 7.35 -25.63
N ALA A 621 -16.08 8.44 -24.99
CA ALA A 621 -15.49 8.91 -23.74
C ALA A 621 -15.60 7.85 -22.61
N GLY A 622 -14.45 7.48 -22.01
CA GLY A 622 -14.38 6.49 -20.93
C GLY A 622 -14.46 5.02 -21.37
N LYS A 623 -14.44 4.75 -22.68
CA LYS A 623 -14.49 3.41 -23.28
C LYS A 623 -13.14 3.05 -23.91
N ASP A 624 -12.86 1.75 -24.10
CA ASP A 624 -11.73 1.31 -24.91
C ASP A 624 -11.99 1.61 -26.40
N VAL A 625 -11.09 2.37 -27.01
CA VAL A 625 -11.17 2.85 -28.40
C VAL A 625 -10.24 2.10 -29.36
N THR A 626 -9.56 1.04 -28.87
CA THR A 626 -8.52 0.32 -29.62
C THR A 626 -9.01 -0.24 -30.97
N ASP A 627 -10.24 -0.73 -31.01
CA ASP A 627 -10.81 -1.34 -32.20
C ASP A 627 -11.38 -0.30 -33.17
N VAL A 628 -12.02 0.75 -32.65
CA VAL A 628 -12.65 1.83 -33.44
C VAL A 628 -11.60 2.69 -34.14
N MET A 629 -10.48 2.98 -33.46
CA MET A 629 -9.37 3.71 -34.07
C MET A 629 -8.73 2.96 -35.26
N LYS A 630 -8.99 1.65 -35.40
CA LYS A 630 -8.50 0.78 -36.48
C LYS A 630 -9.60 0.36 -37.45
N ASP A 631 -10.82 0.86 -37.26
CA ASP A 631 -11.95 0.45 -38.06
C ASP A 631 -11.90 1.12 -39.43
N VAL A 632 -11.69 0.29 -40.45
CA VAL A 632 -11.63 0.70 -41.86
C VAL A 632 -13.01 1.17 -42.36
N LEU A 633 -14.10 0.77 -41.70
CA LEU A 633 -15.47 1.11 -42.08
C LEU A 633 -15.92 2.48 -41.56
N GLU A 634 -15.43 2.93 -40.39
CA GLU A 634 -15.67 4.29 -39.91
C GLU A 634 -14.65 5.27 -40.49
N HIS A 635 -13.38 5.12 -40.12
CA HIS A 635 -12.23 5.81 -40.71
C HIS A 635 -10.94 5.19 -40.17
N GLU A 636 -10.07 4.70 -41.06
CA GLU A 636 -8.75 4.23 -40.66
C GLU A 636 -7.88 5.43 -40.28
N HIS A 637 -7.59 5.56 -38.99
CA HIS A 637 -6.80 6.67 -38.46
C HIS A 637 -5.32 6.44 -38.78
N SER A 638 -4.66 7.45 -39.34
CA SER A 638 -3.22 7.41 -39.64
C SER A 638 -2.38 7.33 -38.36
N ASP A 639 -1.12 6.89 -38.48
CA ASP A 639 -0.18 6.85 -37.34
C ASP A 639 -0.07 8.21 -36.61
N SER A 640 -0.18 9.35 -37.32
CA SER A 640 -0.18 10.69 -36.72
C SER A 640 -1.38 10.98 -35.81
N ALA A 641 -2.53 10.31 -36.01
CA ALA A 641 -3.68 10.46 -35.11
C ALA A 641 -3.46 9.73 -33.78
N TYR A 642 -2.71 8.62 -33.78
CA TYR A 642 -2.32 7.92 -32.55
C TYR A 642 -1.26 8.69 -31.77
N GLU A 643 -0.36 9.41 -32.46
CA GLU A 643 0.61 10.30 -31.84
C GLU A 643 -0.08 11.46 -31.10
N ILE A 644 -1.14 12.04 -31.67
CA ILE A 644 -1.95 13.07 -31.00
C ILE A 644 -2.60 12.52 -29.72
N LEU A 645 -3.03 11.25 -29.69
CA LEU A 645 -3.63 10.64 -28.49
C LEU A 645 -2.64 10.46 -27.33
N GLU A 646 -1.34 10.27 -27.60
CA GLU A 646 -0.32 10.17 -26.55
C GLU A 646 -0.25 11.45 -25.71
N GLU A 647 -0.50 12.62 -26.32
CA GLU A 647 -0.51 13.93 -25.65
C GLU A 647 -1.63 14.07 -24.62
N TYR A 648 -2.64 13.21 -24.70
CA TYR A 648 -3.79 13.21 -23.81
C TYR A 648 -3.80 12.02 -22.82
N CYS A 649 -2.73 11.21 -22.70
CA CYS A 649 -2.67 10.03 -21.82
C CYS A 649 -2.50 10.32 -20.30
N ILE A 650 -3.14 9.52 -19.43
CA ILE A 650 -3.21 9.74 -17.97
C ILE A 650 -2.91 8.52 -17.03
N GLY A 651 -2.65 7.26 -17.48
CA GLY A 651 -2.18 6.13 -16.61
C GLY A 651 -2.49 4.65 -17.01
N TYR A 652 -2.14 3.64 -16.14
CA TYR A 652 -2.19 2.14 -16.33
C TYR A 652 -2.80 1.30 -15.15
N LEU A 653 -3.29 0.03 -15.34
CA LEU A 653 -4.04 -0.82 -14.35
C LEU A 653 -3.55 -2.32 -14.16
N GLU A 654 -3.74 -2.99 -12.98
CA GLU A 654 -3.33 -4.39 -12.57
C GLU A 654 -4.54 -5.36 -12.32
N GLU A 655 -4.44 -6.70 -12.59
CA GLU A 655 -5.59 -7.64 -12.72
C GLU A 655 -6.03 -8.49 -11.48
N SER A 656 -7.34 -8.53 -11.21
CA SER A 656 -8.10 -9.06 -10.07
C SER A 656 -8.78 -10.43 -10.32
N ILE A 657 -9.32 -11.08 -9.26
CA ILE A 657 -10.14 -12.32 -9.37
C ILE A 657 -11.36 -12.08 -10.25
N HIS A 658 -11.94 -10.88 -10.15
CA HIS A 658 -12.97 -10.37 -11.04
C HIS A 658 -12.53 -10.43 -12.50
N GLU A 659 -11.36 -9.89 -12.85
CA GLU A 659 -10.85 -9.90 -14.23
C GLU A 659 -10.60 -11.31 -14.78
N LYS A 660 -10.19 -12.27 -13.93
CA LYS A 660 -10.10 -13.69 -14.36
C LYS A 660 -11.45 -14.29 -14.71
N ARG A 661 -12.51 -13.98 -13.94
CA ARG A 661 -13.88 -14.45 -14.16
C ARG A 661 -14.50 -13.78 -15.39
N MET A 662 -14.29 -12.48 -15.53
CA MET A 662 -14.70 -11.68 -16.69
C MET A 662 -14.11 -12.23 -17.98
N LYS A 663 -12.81 -12.55 -18.00
CA LYS A 663 -12.16 -13.16 -19.16
C LYS A 663 -12.78 -14.49 -19.58
N LEU A 664 -13.26 -15.30 -18.64
CA LEU A 664 -13.94 -16.56 -18.97
C LEU A 664 -15.31 -16.33 -19.62
N LEU A 665 -16.08 -15.37 -19.10
CA LEU A 665 -17.37 -14.98 -19.67
C LEU A 665 -17.20 -14.31 -21.05
N GLU A 666 -16.18 -13.47 -21.23
CA GLU A 666 -15.84 -12.80 -22.51
C GLU A 666 -15.47 -13.77 -23.65
N ILE A 667 -15.06 -15.00 -23.32
CA ILE A 667 -14.81 -16.05 -24.33
C ILE A 667 -16.12 -16.60 -24.89
N GLU A 668 -17.21 -16.58 -24.12
CA GLU A 668 -18.51 -17.13 -24.52
C GLU A 668 -19.15 -16.35 -25.67
N GLU A 669 -19.96 -17.03 -26.48
CA GLU A 669 -20.60 -16.40 -27.64
C GLU A 669 -21.74 -15.45 -27.20
N GLU A 670 -22.39 -15.79 -26.10
CA GLU A 670 -23.48 -15.04 -25.49
C GLU A 670 -23.02 -13.68 -24.96
N SER A 671 -21.82 -13.60 -24.36
CA SER A 671 -21.23 -12.34 -23.87
C SER A 671 -20.92 -11.35 -25.00
N LYS A 672 -20.86 -11.81 -26.26
CA LYS A 672 -20.66 -10.98 -27.46
C LYS A 672 -21.98 -10.60 -28.14
N THR A 673 -23.07 -11.29 -27.82
CA THR A 673 -24.34 -11.17 -28.56
C THR A 673 -25.53 -10.70 -27.73
N PHE A 674 -25.38 -10.55 -26.41
CA PHE A 674 -26.45 -10.17 -25.46
C PHE A 674 -27.15 -8.82 -25.76
N VAL A 675 -26.51 -7.91 -26.50
CA VAL A 675 -27.03 -6.58 -26.84
C VAL A 675 -28.05 -6.62 -28.00
N LYS A 676 -28.08 -7.72 -28.78
CA LYS A 676 -28.97 -7.86 -29.94
C LYS A 676 -30.44 -7.81 -29.51
N GLU A 677 -31.27 -7.08 -30.26
CA GLU A 677 -32.70 -6.94 -29.94
C GLU A 677 -33.46 -8.27 -29.92
N ASP A 678 -32.99 -9.23 -30.70
CA ASP A 678 -33.51 -10.59 -30.85
C ASP A 678 -32.61 -11.66 -30.19
N PHE A 679 -31.80 -11.26 -29.20
CA PHE A 679 -30.92 -12.18 -28.48
C PHE A 679 -31.65 -13.45 -28.04
N LYS A 680 -31.12 -14.59 -28.48
CA LYS A 680 -31.52 -15.93 -28.05
C LYS A 680 -30.24 -16.68 -27.69
N PRO A 681 -30.09 -17.12 -26.43
CA PRO A 681 -28.94 -17.92 -26.05
C PRO A 681 -28.96 -19.26 -26.78
N LYS A 682 -27.78 -19.82 -27.01
CA LYS A 682 -27.64 -21.13 -27.66
C LYS A 682 -28.06 -22.23 -26.69
N GLU A 683 -28.78 -23.24 -27.19
CA GLU A 683 -29.17 -24.37 -26.35
C GLU A 683 -27.94 -25.11 -25.83
N THR A 684 -27.90 -25.32 -24.52
CA THR A 684 -26.78 -25.98 -23.86
C THR A 684 -26.83 -27.48 -24.16
N ASP A 685 -25.75 -28.04 -24.70
CA ASP A 685 -25.59 -29.49 -24.79
C ASP A 685 -25.34 -30.06 -23.38
N LEU A 686 -26.40 -30.66 -22.83
CA LEU A 686 -26.43 -31.18 -21.46
C LEU A 686 -25.37 -32.26 -21.20
N THR A 687 -24.91 -32.97 -22.23
CA THR A 687 -23.93 -34.05 -22.06
C THR A 687 -22.52 -33.51 -21.98
N SER A 688 -22.19 -32.53 -22.83
CA SER A 688 -20.87 -31.89 -22.83
C SER A 688 -20.70 -30.89 -21.70
N ASP A 689 -21.76 -30.19 -21.27
CA ASP A 689 -21.70 -29.25 -20.14
C ASP A 689 -21.26 -29.95 -18.84
N VAL A 690 -21.87 -31.08 -18.49
CA VAL A 690 -21.51 -31.85 -17.29
C VAL A 690 -20.06 -32.36 -17.36
N LYS A 691 -19.60 -32.79 -18.54
CA LYS A 691 -18.24 -33.30 -18.72
C LYS A 691 -17.19 -32.18 -18.62
N THR A 692 -17.51 -31.00 -19.14
CA THR A 692 -16.57 -29.88 -19.27
C THR A 692 -16.52 -29.05 -18.00
N ASN A 693 -17.69 -28.66 -17.49
CA ASN A 693 -17.81 -27.74 -16.36
C ASN A 693 -17.93 -28.47 -15.01
N GLN A 694 -18.22 -29.78 -14.99
CA GLN A 694 -18.29 -30.63 -13.78
C GLN A 694 -19.18 -30.06 -12.67
N PHE A 695 -20.25 -29.34 -13.03
CA PHE A 695 -21.15 -28.68 -12.09
C PHE A 695 -22.44 -29.49 -11.83
N LEU A 696 -23.58 -29.11 -12.43
CA LEU A 696 -24.88 -29.77 -12.23
C LEU A 696 -25.36 -30.47 -13.50
N ASP A 697 -25.97 -31.66 -13.35
CA ASP A 697 -26.61 -32.39 -14.45
C ASP A 697 -28.04 -31.90 -14.64
N LEU A 698 -28.23 -31.03 -15.64
CA LEU A 698 -29.52 -30.42 -16.00
C LEU A 698 -30.63 -31.42 -16.35
N ARG A 699 -30.29 -32.68 -16.64
CA ARG A 699 -31.27 -33.76 -16.91
C ARG A 699 -31.92 -34.32 -15.65
N LYS A 700 -31.42 -33.94 -14.46
CA LYS A 700 -31.83 -34.46 -13.15
C LYS A 700 -32.25 -33.32 -12.23
N ALA A 701 -32.94 -33.66 -11.14
CA ALA A 701 -33.33 -32.70 -10.12
C ALA A 701 -32.11 -31.96 -9.53
N LEU A 702 -32.12 -30.63 -9.58
CA LEU A 702 -30.95 -29.80 -9.24
C LEU A 702 -30.69 -29.68 -7.74
N ILE A 703 -31.71 -29.44 -6.91
CA ILE A 703 -31.53 -29.27 -5.46
C ILE A 703 -30.94 -30.52 -4.79
N PRO A 704 -31.40 -31.75 -5.08
CA PRO A 704 -30.79 -32.94 -4.51
C PRO A 704 -29.35 -33.19 -4.96
N GLN A 705 -28.95 -32.68 -6.14
CA GLN A 705 -27.54 -32.72 -6.58
C GLN A 705 -26.72 -31.73 -5.79
N LEU A 706 -27.19 -30.48 -5.70
CA LEU A 706 -26.51 -29.43 -4.97
C LEU A 706 -26.34 -29.84 -3.50
N LEU A 707 -27.36 -30.31 -2.80
CA LEU A 707 -27.25 -30.76 -1.40
C LEU A 707 -26.22 -31.88 -1.15
N ARG A 708 -25.93 -32.73 -2.15
CA ARG A 708 -25.00 -33.86 -2.02
C ARG A 708 -23.61 -33.57 -2.58
N ALA A 709 -23.42 -32.45 -3.26
CA ALA A 709 -22.15 -32.06 -3.84
C ALA A 709 -21.15 -31.60 -2.76
N ARG A 710 -19.88 -31.49 -3.14
CA ARG A 710 -18.77 -30.99 -2.32
C ARG A 710 -18.01 -29.89 -3.06
N PHE A 711 -18.73 -28.85 -3.45
CA PHE A 711 -18.14 -27.72 -4.13
C PHE A 711 -17.46 -26.79 -3.13
N THR A 712 -16.36 -26.17 -3.54
CA THR A 712 -15.80 -24.99 -2.85
C THR A 712 -16.59 -23.75 -3.27
N LYS A 713 -16.66 -22.75 -2.40
CA LYS A 713 -17.28 -21.44 -2.70
C LYS A 713 -16.85 -20.86 -4.04
N GLU A 714 -15.55 -20.81 -4.30
CA GLU A 714 -15.00 -20.19 -5.52
C GLU A 714 -15.52 -20.89 -6.78
N PHE A 715 -15.45 -22.22 -6.79
CA PHE A 715 -15.99 -23.04 -7.89
C PHE A 715 -17.51 -22.90 -8.05
N TYR A 716 -18.27 -22.89 -6.95
CA TYR A 716 -19.72 -22.68 -7.00
C TYR A 716 -20.07 -21.32 -7.62
N LEU A 717 -19.43 -20.24 -7.17
CA LEU A 717 -19.69 -18.88 -7.65
C LEU A 717 -19.27 -18.70 -9.11
N GLU A 718 -18.16 -19.31 -9.52
CA GLU A 718 -17.73 -19.32 -10.93
C GLU A 718 -18.77 -20.02 -11.82
N GLN A 719 -19.29 -21.16 -11.37
CA GLN A 719 -20.21 -21.96 -12.18
C GLN A 719 -21.65 -21.47 -12.14
N VAL A 720 -22.14 -20.94 -11.02
CA VAL A 720 -23.54 -20.50 -10.89
C VAL A 720 -23.83 -19.23 -11.71
N HIS A 721 -22.85 -18.34 -11.86
CA HIS A 721 -22.98 -17.10 -12.64
C HIS A 721 -22.67 -17.27 -14.13
N LYS A 722 -22.30 -18.47 -14.56
CA LYS A 722 -22.13 -18.81 -15.96
C LYS A 722 -23.47 -19.29 -16.52
N PRO A 723 -24.13 -18.54 -17.43
CA PRO A 723 -25.50 -18.82 -17.81
C PRO A 723 -25.61 -20.06 -18.72
N ARG A 724 -26.63 -20.88 -18.49
CA ARG A 724 -27.04 -22.01 -19.34
C ARG A 724 -28.40 -21.73 -19.94
N TYR A 725 -28.76 -22.45 -20.99
CA TYR A 725 -30.07 -22.34 -21.62
C TYR A 725 -30.67 -23.70 -21.94
N MET A 726 -31.94 -23.86 -21.56
CA MET A 726 -32.81 -24.95 -21.97
C MET A 726 -34.17 -24.39 -22.40
N PRO A 727 -34.80 -24.98 -23.42
CA PRO A 727 -36.13 -24.54 -23.89
C PRO A 727 -37.23 -24.84 -22.88
N GLU A 728 -37.07 -25.89 -22.08
CA GLU A 728 -38.02 -26.33 -21.06
C GLU A 728 -37.51 -26.00 -19.65
N PRO A 729 -38.41 -25.70 -18.69
CA PRO A 729 -38.02 -25.42 -17.31
C PRO A 729 -37.27 -26.60 -16.67
N ALA A 730 -36.14 -26.31 -16.03
CA ALA A 730 -35.33 -27.34 -15.38
C ALA A 730 -36.08 -28.04 -14.24
N ILE A 731 -35.68 -29.28 -13.94
CA ILE A 731 -36.24 -30.04 -12.81
C ILE A 731 -35.58 -29.53 -11.52
N PHE A 732 -36.32 -28.86 -10.66
CA PHE A 732 -35.75 -28.22 -9.46
C PHE A 732 -35.66 -29.20 -8.29
N PHE A 733 -36.78 -29.78 -7.87
CA PHE A 733 -36.87 -30.81 -6.81
C PHE A 733 -37.14 -32.20 -7.37
N GLY A 734 -37.82 -32.31 -8.51
CA GLY A 734 -38.27 -33.58 -9.09
C GLY A 734 -39.40 -34.28 -8.32
N HIS A 735 -39.89 -33.66 -7.23
CA HIS A 735 -40.97 -34.19 -6.41
C HIS A 735 -42.32 -33.58 -6.85
N PRO A 736 -43.38 -34.38 -7.11
CA PRO A 736 -44.65 -33.89 -7.66
C PRO A 736 -45.34 -32.78 -6.86
N LEU A 737 -45.16 -32.76 -5.53
CA LEU A 737 -45.76 -31.73 -4.66
C LEU A 737 -44.88 -30.47 -4.52
N LEU A 738 -43.55 -30.58 -4.68
CA LEU A 738 -42.64 -29.46 -4.46
C LEU A 738 -42.34 -28.70 -5.75
N GLU A 739 -42.34 -29.40 -6.88
CA GLU A 739 -42.03 -28.79 -8.19
C GLU A 739 -42.98 -27.63 -8.54
N PRO A 740 -44.32 -27.73 -8.34
CA PRO A 740 -45.22 -26.61 -8.63
C PRO A 740 -44.95 -25.36 -7.79
N LEU A 741 -44.47 -25.51 -6.54
CA LEU A 741 -44.15 -24.37 -5.65
C LEU A 741 -42.96 -23.55 -6.14
N THR A 742 -42.13 -24.13 -7.01
CA THR A 742 -40.97 -23.45 -7.61
C THR A 742 -41.32 -22.73 -8.90
N LYS A 743 -42.52 -22.93 -9.45
CA LYS A 743 -42.93 -22.39 -10.76
C LYS A 743 -43.89 -21.24 -10.56
N THR A 744 -43.40 -20.03 -10.74
CA THR A 744 -44.16 -18.78 -10.58
C THR A 744 -44.27 -18.05 -11.91
N ALA A 745 -45.48 -17.98 -12.47
CA ALA A 745 -45.75 -17.18 -13.67
C ALA A 745 -45.74 -15.69 -13.33
N TRP A 746 -45.29 -14.84 -14.26
CA TRP A 746 -45.15 -13.40 -14.04
C TRP A 746 -46.41 -12.69 -13.54
N TYR A 747 -47.61 -13.08 -14.04
CA TYR A 747 -48.87 -12.46 -13.66
C TYR A 747 -49.30 -12.78 -12.22
N MET A 748 -48.70 -13.79 -11.57
CA MET A 748 -48.98 -14.10 -10.17
C MET A 748 -48.59 -12.94 -9.24
N ILE A 749 -47.54 -12.20 -9.59
CA ILE A 749 -47.06 -11.06 -8.79
C ILE A 749 -48.15 -9.97 -8.69
N PRO A 750 -48.65 -9.36 -9.78
CA PRO A 750 -49.70 -8.36 -9.67
C PRO A 750 -51.02 -8.93 -9.12
N THR A 751 -51.41 -10.16 -9.47
CA THR A 751 -52.66 -10.77 -8.99
C THR A 751 -52.69 -10.92 -7.46
N ILE A 752 -51.57 -11.30 -6.84
CA ILE A 752 -51.50 -11.50 -5.39
C ILE A 752 -51.29 -10.17 -4.66
N TRP A 753 -50.39 -9.32 -5.16
CA TRP A 753 -49.90 -8.19 -4.38
C TRP A 753 -50.67 -6.89 -4.61
N LEU A 754 -51.32 -6.67 -5.76
CA LEU A 754 -52.15 -5.46 -5.97
C LEU A 754 -53.34 -5.38 -4.98
N PRO A 755 -54.09 -6.47 -4.69
CA PRO A 755 -55.10 -6.45 -3.64
C PRO A 755 -54.55 -6.07 -2.27
N TYR A 756 -53.35 -6.55 -1.92
CA TYR A 756 -52.68 -6.19 -0.68
C TYR A 756 -52.27 -4.71 -0.64
N VAL A 757 -51.76 -4.17 -1.75
CA VAL A 757 -51.48 -2.74 -1.90
C VAL A 757 -52.76 -1.92 -1.70
N ALA A 758 -53.86 -2.28 -2.37
CA ALA A 758 -55.14 -1.59 -2.24
C ALA A 758 -55.66 -1.62 -0.79
N TYR A 759 -55.53 -2.75 -0.12
CA TYR A 759 -55.86 -2.89 1.30
C TYR A 759 -55.01 -1.95 2.17
N GLN A 760 -53.69 -1.90 1.96
CA GLN A 760 -52.80 -1.03 2.72
C GLN A 760 -53.06 0.46 2.47
N VAL A 761 -53.38 0.87 1.23
CA VAL A 761 -53.83 2.23 0.92
C VAL A 761 -55.13 2.56 1.66
N SER A 762 -56.09 1.63 1.70
CA SER A 762 -57.36 1.85 2.41
C SER A 762 -57.15 2.06 3.92
N LEU A 763 -56.19 1.34 4.53
CA LEU A 763 -55.82 1.52 5.92
C LEU A 763 -55.11 2.86 6.16
N SER A 764 -54.18 3.24 5.28
CA SER A 764 -53.52 4.55 5.36
C SER A 764 -54.54 5.70 5.35
N LEU A 765 -55.50 5.66 4.43
CA LEU A 765 -56.58 6.65 4.35
C LEU A 765 -57.47 6.64 5.60
N LYS A 766 -57.74 5.46 6.18
CA LYS A 766 -58.52 5.34 7.42
C LYS A 766 -57.84 6.00 8.62
N TYR A 767 -56.52 5.89 8.72
CA TYR A 767 -55.76 6.45 9.86
C TYR A 767 -55.33 7.90 9.67
N GLY A 768 -55.56 8.51 8.51
CA GLY A 768 -55.10 9.86 8.23
C GLY A 768 -55.83 10.54 7.08
N ASN A 769 -55.08 11.19 6.19
CA ASN A 769 -55.66 11.95 5.08
C ASN A 769 -55.06 11.58 3.73
N GLN A 770 -55.69 12.06 2.66
CA GLN A 770 -55.32 11.75 1.28
C GLN A 770 -53.90 12.23 0.93
N ASN A 771 -53.55 13.46 1.28
CA ASN A 771 -52.23 14.03 0.95
C ASN A 771 -51.11 13.27 1.65
N GLY A 772 -51.27 13.00 2.95
CA GLY A 772 -50.32 12.21 3.73
C GLY A 772 -50.18 10.78 3.20
N THR A 773 -51.27 10.18 2.73
CA THR A 773 -51.25 8.85 2.09
C THR A 773 -50.49 8.87 0.77
N ILE A 774 -50.75 9.85 -0.12
CA ILE A 774 -50.06 9.99 -1.40
C ILE A 774 -48.56 10.19 -1.19
N MET A 775 -48.17 11.07 -0.26
CA MET A 775 -46.77 11.31 0.06
C MET A 775 -46.09 10.06 0.64
N SER A 776 -46.77 9.35 1.55
CA SER A 776 -46.23 8.12 2.15
C SER A 776 -46.12 6.99 1.12
N PHE A 777 -47.08 6.89 0.20
CA PHE A 777 -47.04 5.94 -0.92
C PHE A 777 -45.89 6.24 -1.87
N GLY A 778 -45.69 7.52 -2.25
CA GLY A 778 -44.53 7.94 -3.05
C GLY A 778 -43.21 7.66 -2.34
N LEU A 779 -43.14 7.91 -1.02
CA LEU A 779 -41.97 7.56 -0.20
C LEU A 779 -41.73 6.04 -0.19
N GLY A 780 -42.79 5.23 -0.11
CA GLY A 780 -42.69 3.77 -0.19
C GLY A 780 -42.09 3.28 -1.52
N ILE A 781 -42.52 3.84 -2.65
CA ILE A 781 -41.94 3.52 -3.97
C ILE A 781 -40.46 3.91 -4.00
N PHE A 782 -40.12 5.09 -3.48
CA PHE A 782 -38.72 5.53 -3.41
C PHE A 782 -37.86 4.64 -2.51
N ILE A 783 -38.38 4.24 -1.34
CA ILE A 783 -37.71 3.26 -0.46
C ILE A 783 -37.54 1.93 -1.18
N TRP A 784 -38.52 1.50 -1.97
CA TRP A 784 -38.40 0.26 -2.74
C TRP A 784 -37.25 0.29 -3.72
N THR A 785 -37.01 1.38 -4.48
CA THR A 785 -35.89 1.41 -5.42
C THR A 785 -34.55 1.23 -4.71
N LEU A 786 -34.42 1.75 -3.47
CA LEU A 786 -33.24 1.50 -2.65
C LEU A 786 -33.19 0.05 -2.13
N LEU A 787 -34.32 -0.49 -1.67
CA LEU A 787 -34.39 -1.89 -1.21
C LEU A 787 -34.08 -2.88 -2.33
N GLU A 788 -34.56 -2.63 -3.55
CA GLU A 788 -34.20 -3.37 -4.75
C GLU A 788 -32.69 -3.44 -4.89
N TYR A 789 -32.01 -2.30 -4.88
CA TYR A 789 -30.55 -2.24 -4.98
C TYR A 789 -29.85 -2.99 -3.85
N LEU A 790 -30.28 -2.77 -2.60
CA LEU A 790 -29.66 -3.40 -1.42
C LEU A 790 -29.86 -4.91 -1.38
N LEU A 791 -31.08 -5.39 -1.69
CA LEU A 791 -31.38 -6.81 -1.74
C LEU A 791 -30.62 -7.47 -2.89
N HIS A 792 -30.59 -6.85 -4.07
CA HIS A 792 -29.91 -7.41 -5.22
C HIS A 792 -28.39 -7.50 -4.98
N ARG A 793 -27.77 -6.44 -4.44
CA ARG A 793 -26.33 -6.42 -4.18
C ARG A 793 -25.89 -7.25 -2.98
N PHE A 794 -26.58 -7.15 -1.84
CA PHE A 794 -26.08 -7.71 -0.57
C PHE A 794 -26.75 -9.01 -0.12
N LEU A 795 -27.90 -9.37 -0.70
CA LEU A 795 -28.59 -10.61 -0.39
C LEU A 795 -28.56 -11.59 -1.56
N PHE A 796 -28.88 -11.11 -2.77
CA PHE A 796 -28.90 -11.95 -3.96
C PHE A 796 -27.49 -12.23 -4.46
N HIS A 797 -26.62 -11.22 -4.51
CA HIS A 797 -25.16 -11.36 -4.74
C HIS A 797 -24.37 -11.41 -3.42
N LEU A 798 -24.79 -12.27 -2.49
CA LEU A 798 -24.04 -12.46 -1.24
C LEU A 798 -22.60 -12.94 -1.52
N ASP A 799 -22.41 -13.69 -2.61
CA ASP A 799 -21.16 -14.06 -3.29
C ASP A 799 -19.93 -14.16 -2.39
N GLU A 800 -19.13 -13.10 -2.28
CA GLU A 800 -17.88 -13.11 -1.51
C GLU A 800 -18.07 -13.49 -0.04
N LEU A 801 -19.20 -13.08 0.55
CA LEU A 801 -19.59 -13.32 1.94
C LEU A 801 -20.26 -14.68 2.16
N LEU A 802 -20.53 -15.44 1.09
CA LEU A 802 -21.14 -16.76 1.19
C LEU A 802 -20.18 -17.71 1.95
N PRO A 803 -20.65 -18.45 2.98
CA PRO A 803 -19.81 -19.44 3.63
C PRO A 803 -19.62 -20.66 2.73
N ASP A 804 -18.49 -21.35 2.89
CA ASP A 804 -18.16 -22.56 2.13
C ASP A 804 -18.98 -23.78 2.65
N HIS A 805 -20.29 -23.73 2.42
CA HIS A 805 -21.25 -24.69 2.95
C HIS A 805 -22.41 -24.93 1.98
N GLN A 806 -22.71 -26.20 1.72
CA GLN A 806 -23.66 -26.60 0.69
C GLN A 806 -25.09 -26.08 0.90
N LEU A 807 -25.54 -25.99 2.16
CA LEU A 807 -26.85 -25.39 2.47
C LEU A 807 -26.88 -23.89 2.12
N ALA A 808 -25.77 -23.17 2.30
CA ALA A 808 -25.69 -21.77 1.91
C ALA A 808 -25.75 -21.61 0.39
N PHE A 809 -25.11 -22.51 -0.34
CA PHE A 809 -25.22 -22.56 -1.81
C PHE A 809 -26.64 -22.87 -2.26
N VAL A 810 -27.36 -23.76 -1.57
CA VAL A 810 -28.77 -24.04 -1.87
C VAL A 810 -29.66 -22.82 -1.60
N LEU A 811 -29.43 -22.10 -0.50
CA LEU A 811 -30.17 -20.88 -0.20
C LEU A 811 -29.89 -19.80 -1.26
N HIS A 812 -28.62 -19.55 -1.58
CA HIS A 812 -28.21 -18.62 -2.63
C HIS A 812 -28.79 -18.99 -4.00
N PHE A 813 -28.73 -20.29 -4.35
CA PHE A 813 -29.29 -20.81 -5.59
C PHE A 813 -30.80 -20.61 -5.66
N ALA A 814 -31.52 -20.82 -4.56
CA ALA A 814 -32.97 -20.64 -4.50
C ALA A 814 -33.41 -19.17 -4.51
N THR A 815 -32.57 -18.23 -4.03
CA THR A 815 -32.90 -16.80 -4.01
C THR A 815 -32.58 -16.10 -5.32
N HIS A 816 -31.41 -16.34 -5.90
CA HIS A 816 -30.99 -15.65 -7.13
C HIS A 816 -30.03 -16.43 -8.02
N GLY A 817 -29.21 -17.32 -7.46
CA GLY A 817 -28.24 -18.08 -8.26
C GLY A 817 -28.87 -18.93 -9.37
N PHE A 818 -30.07 -19.48 -9.17
CA PHE A 818 -30.78 -20.19 -10.26
C PHE A 818 -31.12 -19.25 -11.42
N HIS A 819 -31.48 -18.01 -11.13
CA HIS A 819 -31.80 -17.04 -12.18
C HIS A 819 -30.57 -16.72 -13.03
N HIS A 820 -29.40 -16.49 -12.43
CA HIS A 820 -28.14 -16.34 -13.20
C HIS A 820 -27.75 -17.61 -13.96
N TYR A 821 -28.00 -18.78 -13.37
CA TYR A 821 -27.65 -20.06 -13.99
C TYR A 821 -28.57 -20.41 -15.17
N LEU A 822 -29.86 -20.06 -15.12
CA LEU A 822 -30.87 -20.31 -16.15
C LEU A 822 -31.76 -19.08 -16.35
N PRO A 823 -31.23 -17.98 -16.91
CA PRO A 823 -31.91 -16.67 -16.98
C PRO A 823 -33.18 -16.69 -17.83
N MET A 824 -33.25 -17.60 -18.79
CA MET A 824 -34.40 -17.72 -19.70
C MET A 824 -35.51 -18.68 -19.20
N ASP A 825 -35.43 -19.24 -17.99
CA ASP A 825 -36.54 -20.03 -17.41
C ASP A 825 -37.71 -19.10 -16.99
N ARG A 826 -38.76 -19.09 -17.83
CA ARG A 826 -39.95 -18.25 -17.66
C ARG A 826 -40.75 -18.48 -16.37
N LEU A 827 -40.53 -19.58 -15.66
CA LEU A 827 -41.28 -19.89 -14.44
C LEU A 827 -40.45 -19.65 -13.17
N ARG A 828 -39.19 -19.24 -13.30
CA ARG A 828 -38.24 -19.16 -12.17
C ARG A 828 -37.40 -17.88 -12.16
N LEU A 829 -37.98 -16.82 -12.69
CA LEU A 829 -37.40 -15.48 -12.68
C LEU A 829 -38.02 -14.63 -11.56
N VAL A 830 -39.36 -14.51 -11.55
CA VAL A 830 -40.05 -13.71 -10.54
C VAL A 830 -40.02 -14.41 -9.18
N MET A 831 -40.00 -13.60 -8.11
CA MET A 831 -39.90 -14.14 -6.77
C MET A 831 -41.13 -14.98 -6.41
N PRO A 832 -40.98 -16.26 -5.99
CA PRO A 832 -42.11 -17.04 -5.53
C PRO A 832 -42.80 -16.37 -4.33
N PRO A 833 -44.15 -16.30 -4.28
CA PRO A 833 -44.86 -15.57 -3.22
C PRO A 833 -44.48 -16.01 -1.80
N ALA A 834 -44.20 -17.30 -1.59
CA ALA A 834 -43.75 -17.82 -0.30
C ALA A 834 -42.42 -17.18 0.14
N LEU A 835 -41.45 -17.08 -0.77
CA LEU A 835 -40.15 -16.46 -0.49
C LEU A 835 -40.30 -14.93 -0.34
N ALA A 836 -41.14 -14.30 -1.15
CA ALA A 836 -41.46 -12.88 -1.03
C ALA A 836 -42.06 -12.54 0.35
N VAL A 837 -42.96 -13.38 0.90
CA VAL A 837 -43.49 -13.20 2.26
C VAL A 837 -42.38 -13.26 3.32
N ILE A 838 -41.47 -14.24 3.21
CA ILE A 838 -40.37 -14.42 4.17
C ILE A 838 -39.46 -13.17 4.18
N LEU A 839 -39.12 -12.63 3.01
CA LEU A 839 -38.29 -11.44 2.88
C LEU A 839 -39.03 -10.16 3.29
N ALA A 840 -40.31 -10.04 2.93
CA ALA A 840 -41.08 -8.84 3.18
C ALA A 840 -41.55 -8.71 4.64
N TYR A 841 -41.80 -9.81 5.35
CA TYR A 841 -42.28 -9.78 6.74
C TYR A 841 -41.43 -8.90 7.68
N PRO A 842 -40.09 -9.08 7.79
CA PRO A 842 -39.28 -8.22 8.65
C PRO A 842 -39.29 -6.75 8.19
N LEU A 843 -39.33 -6.48 6.89
CA LEU A 843 -39.37 -5.12 6.33
C LEU A 843 -40.69 -4.41 6.65
N VAL A 844 -41.83 -5.12 6.57
CA VAL A 844 -43.15 -4.60 6.94
C VAL A 844 -43.21 -4.30 8.44
N ARG A 845 -42.70 -5.22 9.28
CA ARG A 845 -42.62 -5.00 10.73
C ARG A 845 -41.78 -3.79 11.08
N LEU A 846 -40.65 -3.61 10.39
CA LEU A 846 -39.79 -2.44 10.54
C LEU A 846 -40.51 -1.15 10.12
N GLY A 847 -41.25 -1.15 9.00
CA GLY A 847 -42.05 0.00 8.58
C GLY A 847 -43.09 0.41 9.63
N HIS A 848 -43.80 -0.55 10.22
CA HIS A 848 -44.75 -0.28 11.30
C HIS A 848 -44.12 0.15 12.62
N PHE A 849 -42.84 -0.18 12.83
CA PHE A 849 -42.08 0.27 13.99
C PHE A 849 -41.57 1.71 13.80
N LEU A 850 -41.10 2.06 12.60
CA LEU A 850 -40.49 3.36 12.31
C LEU A 850 -41.51 4.48 12.09
N PHE A 851 -42.68 4.16 11.53
CA PHE A 851 -43.63 5.16 11.07
C PHE A 851 -44.94 5.13 11.86
N PRO A 852 -45.59 6.29 12.07
CA PRO A 852 -46.97 6.35 12.59
C PRO A 852 -47.95 5.58 11.69
N PRO A 853 -49.10 5.09 12.22
CA PRO A 853 -49.98 4.17 11.51
C PRO A 853 -50.35 4.58 10.07
N MET A 854 -50.75 5.83 9.84
CA MET A 854 -51.04 6.34 8.47
C MET A 854 -49.82 6.17 7.56
N MET A 855 -48.67 6.72 7.97
CA MET A 855 -47.45 6.68 7.16
C MET A 855 -46.95 5.25 6.94
N ALA A 856 -47.00 4.40 7.97
CA ALA A 856 -46.58 3.01 7.88
C ALA A 856 -47.37 2.24 6.81
N HIS A 857 -48.71 2.33 6.86
CA HIS A 857 -49.57 1.69 5.86
C HIS A 857 -49.34 2.27 4.45
N GLY A 858 -49.16 3.59 4.32
CA GLY A 858 -48.87 4.24 3.05
C GLY A 858 -47.51 3.84 2.46
N VAL A 859 -46.45 3.82 3.28
CA VAL A 859 -45.09 3.38 2.88
C VAL A 859 -45.08 1.90 2.52
N VAL A 860 -45.74 1.03 3.29
CA VAL A 860 -45.85 -0.40 2.97
C VAL A 860 -46.61 -0.60 1.65
N ALA A 861 -47.70 0.14 1.42
CA ALA A 861 -48.42 0.09 0.16
C ALA A 861 -47.54 0.50 -1.03
N GLY A 862 -46.83 1.63 -0.90
CA GLY A 862 -45.92 2.12 -1.94
C GLY A 862 -44.76 1.16 -2.20
N GLY A 863 -44.20 0.57 -1.14
CA GLY A 863 -43.11 -0.40 -1.22
C GLY A 863 -43.50 -1.67 -1.98
N PHE A 864 -44.66 -2.26 -1.66
CA PHE A 864 -45.18 -3.41 -2.40
C PHE A 864 -45.57 -3.08 -3.84
N PHE A 865 -46.07 -1.87 -4.10
CA PHE A 865 -46.32 -1.44 -5.47
C PHE A 865 -45.02 -1.30 -6.26
N GLY A 866 -43.97 -0.73 -5.65
CA GLY A 866 -42.62 -0.71 -6.21
C GLY A 866 -42.10 -2.11 -6.52
N TYR A 867 -42.28 -3.06 -5.61
CA TYR A 867 -41.93 -4.47 -5.81
C TYR A 867 -42.63 -5.10 -7.02
N ILE A 868 -43.94 -4.88 -7.17
CA ILE A 868 -44.69 -5.39 -8.33
C ILE A 868 -44.09 -4.82 -9.63
N LEU A 869 -43.80 -3.51 -9.66
CA LEU A 869 -43.18 -2.87 -10.82
C LEU A 869 -41.80 -3.45 -11.11
N TYR A 870 -40.99 -3.70 -10.08
CA TYR A 870 -39.67 -4.32 -10.19
C TYR A 870 -39.76 -5.71 -10.81
N ASP A 871 -40.53 -6.64 -10.24
CA ASP A 871 -40.54 -8.05 -10.68
C ASP A 871 -41.16 -8.17 -12.08
N CYS A 872 -42.19 -7.37 -12.38
CA CYS A 872 -42.76 -7.30 -13.72
C CYS A 872 -41.76 -6.72 -14.72
N THR A 873 -41.02 -5.67 -14.34
CA THR A 873 -39.98 -5.09 -15.20
C THR A 873 -38.89 -6.11 -15.45
N HIS A 874 -38.36 -6.74 -14.40
CA HIS A 874 -37.33 -7.76 -14.48
C HIS A 874 -37.71 -8.88 -15.47
N TYR A 875 -38.93 -9.41 -15.33
CA TYR A 875 -39.46 -10.42 -16.26
C TYR A 875 -39.59 -9.91 -17.70
N TYR A 876 -40.07 -8.67 -17.85
CA TYR A 876 -40.25 -8.01 -19.14
C TYR A 876 -38.89 -7.80 -19.86
N LEU A 877 -37.83 -7.48 -19.13
CA LEU A 877 -36.49 -7.30 -19.68
C LEU A 877 -35.93 -8.61 -20.28
N HIS A 878 -36.17 -9.77 -19.65
CA HIS A 878 -35.70 -11.07 -20.17
C HIS A 878 -36.55 -11.60 -21.33
N HIS A 879 -37.88 -11.53 -21.21
CA HIS A 879 -38.75 -12.36 -22.07
C HIS A 879 -39.55 -11.61 -23.13
N ALA A 880 -39.50 -10.28 -23.17
CA ALA A 880 -40.26 -9.50 -24.13
C ALA A 880 -39.37 -8.65 -25.05
N LYS A 881 -39.96 -8.27 -26.18
CA LYS A 881 -39.48 -7.13 -26.96
C LYS A 881 -39.94 -5.86 -26.25
N VAL A 882 -38.99 -5.15 -25.66
CA VAL A 882 -39.25 -4.00 -24.80
C VAL A 882 -39.52 -2.71 -25.61
N PHE A 883 -40.48 -1.89 -25.17
CA PHE A 883 -40.85 -0.63 -25.83
C PHE A 883 -40.14 0.60 -25.17
N LYS A 884 -39.84 1.64 -25.97
CA LYS A 884 -39.22 2.94 -25.61
C LYS A 884 -37.81 2.88 -24.95
N TYR A 885 -37.14 4.04 -24.96
CA TYR A 885 -35.73 4.26 -24.59
C TYR A 885 -35.34 3.66 -23.23
N HIS A 886 -36.13 3.90 -22.17
CA HIS A 886 -35.81 3.42 -20.81
C HIS A 886 -35.72 1.89 -20.71
N PHE A 887 -36.79 1.17 -21.08
CA PHE A 887 -36.79 -0.30 -20.94
C PHE A 887 -35.86 -0.99 -21.94
N LYS A 888 -35.66 -0.39 -23.12
CA LYS A 888 -34.65 -0.86 -24.07
C LYS A 888 -33.25 -0.77 -23.47
N GLU A 889 -32.95 0.34 -22.81
CA GLU A 889 -31.68 0.54 -22.14
C GLU A 889 -31.53 -0.36 -20.92
N MET A 890 -32.53 -0.43 -20.04
CA MET A 890 -32.50 -1.32 -18.88
C MET A 890 -32.43 -2.78 -19.28
N LYS A 891 -33.00 -3.19 -20.43
CA LYS A 891 -32.84 -4.54 -20.97
C LYS A 891 -31.37 -4.81 -21.29
N LYS A 892 -30.73 -3.94 -22.07
CA LYS A 892 -29.30 -4.07 -22.37
C LYS A 892 -28.45 -4.09 -21.10
N TYR A 893 -28.76 -3.19 -20.16
CA TYR A 893 -28.09 -3.04 -18.88
C TYR A 893 -28.15 -4.32 -18.05
N HIS A 894 -29.35 -4.89 -17.94
CA HIS A 894 -29.55 -6.10 -17.18
C HIS A 894 -29.04 -7.36 -17.90
N MET A 895 -29.12 -7.43 -19.24
CA MET A 895 -28.46 -8.50 -19.99
C MET A 895 -26.93 -8.43 -19.83
N ALA A 896 -26.34 -7.23 -19.76
CA ALA A 896 -24.92 -7.07 -19.44
C ALA A 896 -24.59 -7.57 -18.04
N HIS A 897 -25.47 -7.36 -17.07
CA HIS A 897 -25.31 -7.91 -15.73
C HIS A 897 -25.24 -9.45 -15.74
N HIS A 898 -26.08 -10.11 -16.53
CA HIS A 898 -26.08 -11.59 -16.64
C HIS A 898 -24.92 -12.16 -17.45
N TYR A 899 -24.65 -11.58 -18.62
CA TYR A 899 -23.79 -12.19 -19.65
C TYR A 899 -22.42 -11.52 -19.80
N LYS A 900 -22.23 -10.36 -19.16
CA LYS A 900 -20.96 -9.64 -19.16
C LYS A 900 -20.38 -9.59 -17.75
N ASN A 901 -20.99 -8.85 -16.83
CA ASN A 901 -20.46 -8.59 -15.49
C ASN A 901 -21.56 -8.58 -14.43
N TYR A 902 -21.63 -9.61 -13.59
CA TYR A 902 -22.62 -9.73 -12.51
C TYR A 902 -22.24 -8.98 -11.23
N GLU A 903 -21.01 -8.45 -11.12
CA GLU A 903 -20.54 -7.69 -9.95
C GLU A 903 -20.87 -6.18 -10.03
N GLY A 904 -21.56 -5.74 -11.09
CA GLY A 904 -22.16 -4.41 -11.22
C GLY A 904 -23.57 -4.50 -11.80
N GLY A 905 -24.30 -3.38 -11.81
CA GLY A 905 -25.60 -3.32 -12.49
C GLY A 905 -26.75 -3.92 -11.70
N TYR A 906 -26.77 -3.65 -10.40
CA TYR A 906 -27.76 -4.19 -9.48
C TYR A 906 -29.13 -3.50 -9.61
N GLY A 907 -29.20 -2.34 -10.26
CA GLY A 907 -30.46 -1.67 -10.57
C GLY A 907 -31.18 -2.32 -11.75
N ILE A 908 -32.40 -2.81 -11.52
CA ILE A 908 -33.27 -3.42 -12.55
C ILE A 908 -34.30 -2.42 -13.06
N THR A 909 -34.93 -1.66 -12.16
CA THR A 909 -35.92 -0.63 -12.53
C THR A 909 -35.26 0.64 -13.03
N SER A 910 -34.10 0.99 -12.46
CA SER A 910 -33.29 2.16 -12.84
C SER A 910 -31.84 2.01 -12.38
N LYS A 911 -30.94 2.75 -13.03
CA LYS A 911 -29.51 2.81 -12.68
C LYS A 911 -29.19 3.75 -11.51
N ILE A 912 -30.19 4.44 -10.93
CA ILE A 912 -29.99 5.54 -9.97
C ILE A 912 -29.05 5.13 -8.83
N TRP A 913 -29.31 3.98 -8.20
CA TRP A 913 -28.50 3.52 -7.07
C TRP A 913 -27.15 2.95 -7.50
N ASP A 914 -27.04 2.39 -8.70
CA ASP A 914 -25.74 2.02 -9.27
C ASP A 914 -24.85 3.26 -9.46
N PHE A 915 -25.40 4.37 -9.96
CA PHE A 915 -24.68 5.65 -10.03
C PHE A 915 -24.29 6.16 -8.64
N VAL A 916 -25.22 6.16 -7.70
CA VAL A 916 -25.00 6.69 -6.33
C VAL A 916 -23.93 5.88 -5.57
N PHE A 917 -23.90 4.56 -5.75
CA PHE A 917 -23.00 3.66 -5.02
C PHE A 917 -21.80 3.17 -5.86
N GLY A 918 -21.61 3.71 -7.07
CA GLY A 918 -20.46 3.42 -7.92
C GLY A 918 -20.41 1.99 -8.45
N THR A 919 -21.57 1.40 -8.78
CA THR A 919 -21.70 0.04 -9.33
C THR A 919 -22.34 0.00 -10.72
N GLU A 920 -22.24 1.11 -11.49
CA GLU A 920 -22.77 1.16 -12.84
C GLU A 920 -22.02 0.24 -13.80
N LEU A 921 -22.75 -0.54 -14.60
CA LEU A 921 -22.14 -1.33 -15.67
C LEU A 921 -21.81 -0.50 -16.90
N ILE A 922 -20.52 -0.50 -17.23
CA ILE A 922 -20.02 0.02 -18.49
C ILE A 922 -19.94 -1.13 -19.49
N TYR A 923 -20.91 -1.18 -20.39
CA TYR A 923 -20.84 -2.01 -21.58
C TYR A 923 -20.97 -1.10 -22.79
N ASN A 924 -19.94 -1.10 -23.64
CA ASN A 924 -19.99 -0.37 -24.89
C ASN A 924 -21.19 -0.90 -25.69
N PRO A 925 -22.17 -0.05 -26.03
CA PRO A 925 -23.05 -0.39 -27.12
C PRO A 925 -22.16 -0.42 -28.36
N GLN A 926 -21.90 -1.61 -28.91
CA GLN A 926 -21.56 -1.70 -30.33
C GLN A 926 -22.70 -1.09 -31.14
#